data_AF-A0A9N9TT04-F1
#
_entry.id   AF-A0A9N9TT04-F1
#
_cell.length_a   1.000
_cell.length_b   1.000
_cell.length_c   1.000
_cell.angle_alpha   90.00
_cell.angle_beta   90.00
_cell.angle_gamma   90.00
#
_symmetry.space_group_name_H-M   'P 1'
#
loop_
_entity.id
_entity.type
_entity.pdbx_description
1 polymer ?
#
loop_
_entity_poly.entity_id
_entity_poly.type
_entity_poly.pdbx_seq_one_letter_code
_entity_poly.pdbx_strand_id
1 'polypeptide(L)'
;MLVPADMLAAQSKMLYQINKYYGERVQTRMATIAKTIREVCKVVQEVLKEVEVQEPRFISSLTECNGKYEGLDVISPVEFEVVLYLNQMGVFNFVDDGTLPGCAVLKLSDGRKRSMSLWVEFITASGYLSARKIRSRFQTLVAQACDKCSYRDSVKLIADTSEVKLRIRERYIVQITPAFKCGGVWPRSASHWPSPHIPWPHPNLVAEVKTEGFDLLSKESIAAQGKQTAMEGDAWVLSFLEAENRLLHGGCRRRCLSILKTLRDRHLDLPGNPVTSYHLKTLLLYECEKHPRETEWDESCIADRINGIFLQLISCLQCKRCPHYFLPNLDLFKGKSPGALENASKQVAPAEKLGSSSRQTASMLVPPDMLAAQSKMVYQLNKYYTEKVQSRKLQTSKTIQEVCRVVQDVLKEVEVQEPRFISSLTDYNGKFDGLEVISPVEFEVVLYLNQMGVLNFVDDGTLPGCAVLKLSDGRKRSMSLWVEFITASGYLSARKMRSRFQTLVAQACDKCSYRDSVKMIADTTEVKLRIRERYIVQITPAFKCAGLWPRSAAHWPLPQIPWPHPNIVVEVKTEGFDLLSKECIALQGKQSAMEGDAWVLSFFEAENRLLQGGCRRRCLSILKTLRDRHLDLPGNPVTGYHMKTLLLYECEKHPRESEWDESCIADRINGIFLQLISCLQCKRCPHYFLPNLDLFKGKSPSALENASKQVWRLTREMLTNSRCFEKL
;
A
#
# COMPACT_ATOMS: atom_id res chain seq x y z
N MET A 1 22.84 -7.39 23.24
CA MET A 1 21.60 -8.20 23.30
C MET A 1 21.87 -9.52 22.59
N LEU A 2 21.94 -10.61 23.34
CA LEU A 2 22.16 -11.95 22.80
C LEU A 2 20.87 -12.47 22.16
N VAL A 3 20.90 -12.79 20.87
CA VAL A 3 19.79 -13.45 20.17
C VAL A 3 19.60 -14.84 20.82
N PRO A 4 18.38 -15.26 21.20
CA PRO A 4 18.16 -16.57 21.80
C PRO A 4 18.70 -17.71 20.90
N ALA A 5 19.39 -18.68 21.49
CA ALA A 5 20.04 -19.78 20.76
C ALA A 5 19.08 -20.55 19.84
N ASP A 6 17.80 -20.68 20.23
CA ASP A 6 16.76 -21.35 19.44
C ASP A 6 16.43 -20.61 18.13
N MET A 7 16.54 -19.27 18.11
CA MET A 7 16.31 -18.48 16.90
C MET A 7 17.47 -18.62 15.90
N LEU A 8 18.71 -18.68 16.39
CA LEU A 8 19.88 -18.92 15.56
C LEU A 8 19.84 -20.33 14.94
N ALA A 9 19.37 -21.33 15.68
CA ALA A 9 19.20 -22.69 15.18
C ALA A 9 18.13 -22.79 14.08
N ALA A 10 17.00 -22.09 14.22
CA ALA A 10 15.93 -22.08 13.22
C ALA A 10 16.36 -21.36 11.92
N GLN A 11 17.04 -20.21 12.02
CA GLN A 11 17.56 -19.47 10.86
C GLN A 11 18.64 -20.29 10.14
N SER A 12 19.54 -20.94 10.88
CA SER A 12 20.57 -21.82 10.32
C SER A 12 19.98 -23.03 9.60
N LYS A 13 18.91 -23.64 10.16
CA LYS A 13 18.21 -24.76 9.52
C LYS A 13 17.49 -24.32 8.24
N MET A 14 16.85 -23.15 8.23
CA MET A 14 16.19 -22.62 7.04
C MET A 14 17.21 -22.32 5.93
N LEU A 15 18.33 -21.69 6.27
CA LEU A 15 19.42 -21.41 5.33
C LEU A 15 19.97 -22.70 4.71
N TYR A 16 20.17 -23.75 5.51
CA TYR A 16 20.56 -25.07 5.00
C TYR A 16 19.54 -25.63 3.99
N GLN A 17 18.25 -25.56 4.29
CA GLN A 17 17.20 -26.06 3.38
C GLN A 17 17.12 -25.24 2.08
N ILE A 18 17.30 -23.92 2.15
CA ILE A 18 17.37 -23.05 0.98
C ILE A 18 18.59 -23.41 0.12
N ASN A 19 19.75 -23.62 0.76
CA ASN A 19 20.96 -24.03 0.05
C ASN A 19 20.77 -25.37 -0.66
N LYS A 20 20.16 -26.34 0.02
CA LYS A 20 19.80 -27.64 -0.56
C LYS A 20 18.80 -27.49 -1.71
N TYR A 21 17.73 -26.73 -1.52
CA TYR A 21 16.74 -26.46 -2.57
C TYR A 21 17.37 -25.79 -3.79
N TYR A 22 18.31 -24.87 -3.57
CA TYR A 22 19.07 -24.25 -4.64
C TYR A 22 19.92 -25.27 -5.40
N GLY A 23 20.72 -26.07 -4.70
CA GLY A 23 21.58 -27.09 -5.29
C GLY A 23 20.82 -28.18 -6.04
N GLU A 24 19.64 -28.58 -5.57
CA GLU A 24 18.86 -29.67 -6.16
C GLU A 24 17.84 -29.16 -7.19
N ARG A 25 16.95 -28.26 -6.79
CA ARG A 25 15.77 -27.88 -7.59
C ARG A 25 16.07 -26.73 -8.53
N VAL A 26 16.77 -25.69 -8.03
CA VAL A 26 17.07 -24.51 -8.85
C VAL A 26 18.12 -24.84 -9.92
N GLN A 27 19.20 -25.54 -9.57
CA GLN A 27 20.20 -25.97 -10.56
C GLN A 27 19.62 -26.91 -11.62
N THR A 28 18.79 -27.89 -11.23
CA THR A 28 18.11 -28.77 -12.19
C THR A 28 17.21 -27.98 -13.14
N ARG A 29 16.44 -27.02 -12.61
CA ARG A 29 15.63 -26.11 -13.44
C ARG A 29 16.50 -25.32 -14.41
N MET A 30 17.58 -24.70 -13.93
CA MET A 30 18.49 -23.91 -14.77
C MET A 30 19.12 -24.75 -15.89
N ALA A 31 19.60 -25.95 -15.58
CA ALA A 31 20.18 -26.87 -16.56
C ALA A 31 19.15 -27.31 -17.62
N THR A 32 17.93 -27.63 -17.18
CA THR A 32 16.83 -28.04 -18.07
C THR A 32 16.43 -26.91 -19.01
N ILE A 33 16.28 -25.70 -18.47
CA ILE A 33 15.94 -24.51 -19.25
C ILE A 33 17.07 -24.16 -20.21
N ALA A 34 18.34 -24.22 -19.79
CA ALA A 34 19.47 -23.97 -20.69
C ALA A 34 19.52 -24.93 -21.87
N LYS A 35 19.26 -26.24 -21.64
CA LYS A 35 19.14 -27.22 -22.72
C LYS A 35 17.98 -26.90 -23.67
N THR A 36 16.83 -26.52 -23.10
CA THR A 36 15.63 -26.16 -23.86
C THR A 36 15.85 -24.90 -24.69
N ILE A 37 16.50 -23.88 -24.13
CA ILE A 37 16.84 -22.63 -24.83
C ILE A 37 17.68 -22.93 -26.07
N ARG A 38 18.74 -23.74 -25.97
CA ARG A 38 19.58 -24.07 -27.15
C ARG A 38 18.78 -24.75 -28.27
N GLU A 39 17.88 -25.66 -27.90
CA GLU A 39 16.99 -26.34 -28.85
C GLU A 39 16.04 -25.36 -29.53
N VAL A 40 15.38 -24.53 -28.73
CA VAL A 40 14.39 -23.55 -29.18
C VAL A 40 15.01 -22.44 -30.01
N CYS A 41 16.14 -21.87 -29.56
CA CYS A 41 16.85 -20.81 -30.28
C CYS A 41 17.33 -21.26 -31.65
N LYS A 42 17.76 -22.53 -31.81
CA LYS A 42 18.16 -23.06 -33.11
C LYS A 42 17.01 -23.03 -34.13
N VAL A 43 15.79 -23.35 -33.69
CA VAL A 43 14.59 -23.28 -34.53
C VAL A 43 14.24 -21.83 -34.84
N VAL A 44 14.30 -20.94 -33.85
CA VAL A 44 14.01 -19.51 -34.03
C VAL A 44 15.01 -18.86 -35.00
N GLN A 45 16.30 -19.15 -34.88
CA GLN A 45 17.34 -18.65 -35.79
C GLN A 45 17.08 -19.08 -37.23
N GLU A 46 16.68 -20.34 -37.45
CA GLU A 46 16.36 -20.82 -38.79
C GLU A 46 15.11 -20.13 -39.36
N VAL A 47 14.06 -19.97 -38.56
CA VAL A 47 12.85 -19.23 -38.98
C VAL A 47 13.20 -17.78 -39.32
N LEU A 48 14.00 -17.11 -38.49
CA LEU A 48 14.43 -15.74 -38.74
C LEU A 48 15.33 -15.62 -39.97
N LYS A 49 16.15 -16.63 -40.27
CA LYS A 49 16.95 -16.67 -41.51
C LYS A 49 16.06 -16.71 -42.75
N GLU A 50 15.00 -17.51 -42.74
CA GLU A 50 14.01 -17.55 -43.84
C GLU A 50 13.18 -16.25 -43.93
N VAL A 51 12.96 -15.57 -42.81
CA VAL A 51 12.38 -14.22 -42.81
C VAL A 51 13.33 -13.22 -43.47
N GLU A 52 14.61 -13.25 -43.11
CA GLU A 52 15.64 -12.34 -43.62
C GLU A 52 15.83 -12.49 -45.15
N VAL A 53 15.75 -13.72 -45.68
CA VAL A 53 15.77 -13.98 -47.13
C VAL A 53 14.63 -13.26 -47.86
N GLN A 54 13.46 -13.14 -47.22
CA GLN A 54 12.27 -12.48 -47.80
C GLN A 54 12.24 -10.97 -47.50
N GLU A 55 12.81 -10.56 -46.38
CA GLU A 55 12.82 -9.18 -45.90
C GLU A 55 14.13 -8.90 -45.13
N PRO A 56 15.18 -8.42 -45.82
CA PRO A 56 16.52 -8.23 -45.25
C PRO A 56 16.61 -7.22 -44.10
N ARG A 57 15.51 -6.49 -43.80
CA ARG A 57 15.43 -5.56 -42.67
C ARG A 57 15.21 -6.26 -41.32
N PHE A 58 14.69 -7.49 -41.32
CA PHE A 58 14.47 -8.29 -40.11
C PHE A 58 15.64 -9.25 -39.88
N ILE A 59 16.79 -8.69 -39.52
CA ILE A 59 18.02 -9.45 -39.25
C ILE A 59 17.92 -10.07 -37.85
N SER A 60 18.27 -11.34 -37.72
CA SER A 60 18.28 -12.01 -36.42
C SER A 60 19.32 -11.39 -35.47
N SER A 61 18.86 -10.73 -34.41
CA SER A 61 19.71 -10.28 -33.29
C SER A 61 20.01 -11.41 -32.29
N LEU A 62 19.43 -12.60 -32.48
CA LEU A 62 19.52 -13.72 -31.55
C LEU A 62 20.90 -14.39 -31.65
N THR A 63 21.85 -13.91 -30.85
CA THR A 63 23.22 -14.42 -30.80
C THR A 63 23.54 -14.99 -29.42
N GLU A 64 24.31 -16.08 -29.36
CA GLU A 64 24.79 -16.67 -28.10
C GLU A 64 26.13 -16.06 -27.72
N CYS A 65 26.15 -15.32 -26.60
CA CYS A 65 27.34 -14.69 -26.03
C CYS A 65 27.50 -15.19 -24.59
N ASN A 66 28.66 -15.80 -24.29
CA ASN A 66 28.98 -16.35 -22.95
C ASN A 66 27.89 -17.30 -22.39
N GLY A 67 27.32 -18.15 -23.26
CA GLY A 67 26.28 -19.12 -22.88
C GLY A 67 24.90 -18.51 -22.61
N LYS A 68 24.67 -17.27 -23.01
CA LYS A 68 23.37 -16.58 -22.94
C LYS A 68 22.99 -16.03 -24.31
N TYR A 69 21.70 -16.02 -24.59
CA TYR A 69 21.17 -15.42 -25.82
C TYR A 69 20.74 -13.98 -25.53
N GLU A 70 21.29 -13.02 -26.28
CA GLU A 70 20.88 -11.61 -26.15
C GLU A 70 19.41 -11.44 -26.55
N GLY A 71 18.66 -10.67 -25.76
CA GLY A 71 17.23 -10.43 -26.01
C GLY A 71 16.31 -11.59 -25.67
N LEU A 72 16.79 -12.68 -25.08
CA LEU A 72 15.95 -13.81 -24.66
C LEU A 72 15.52 -13.67 -23.19
N ASP A 73 14.21 -13.69 -22.94
CA ASP A 73 13.63 -13.82 -21.59
C ASP A 73 12.90 -15.15 -21.41
N VAL A 74 13.01 -15.69 -20.20
CA VAL A 74 12.39 -16.95 -19.79
C VAL A 74 11.13 -16.65 -19.02
N ILE A 75 9.98 -16.81 -19.68
CA ILE A 75 8.67 -16.63 -19.08
C ILE A 75 8.35 -17.83 -18.19
N SER A 76 8.48 -19.06 -18.70
CA SER A 76 8.27 -20.32 -17.98
C SER A 76 9.23 -21.40 -18.50
N PRO A 77 9.25 -22.63 -17.92
CA PRO A 77 10.05 -23.72 -18.47
C PRO A 77 9.70 -24.13 -19.92
N VAL A 78 8.54 -23.70 -20.42
CA VAL A 78 8.05 -24.01 -21.77
C VAL A 78 7.66 -22.76 -22.59
N GLU A 79 7.79 -21.56 -22.02
CA GLU A 79 7.43 -20.30 -22.67
C GLU A 79 8.60 -19.30 -22.62
N PHE A 80 8.91 -18.71 -23.78
CA PHE A 80 10.05 -17.80 -23.95
C PHE A 80 9.63 -16.57 -24.76
N GLU A 81 10.30 -15.45 -24.53
CA GLU A 81 10.21 -14.25 -25.37
C GLU A 81 11.60 -13.97 -25.95
N VAL A 82 11.68 -13.84 -27.28
CA VAL A 82 12.87 -13.40 -28.01
C VAL A 82 12.60 -11.99 -28.52
N VAL A 83 13.36 -11.03 -28.02
CA VAL A 83 13.35 -9.65 -28.51
C VAL A 83 14.20 -9.59 -29.78
N LEU A 84 13.57 -9.29 -30.91
CA LEU A 84 14.22 -9.09 -32.18
C LEU A 84 14.56 -7.61 -32.33
N TYR A 85 15.82 -7.25 -32.10
CA TYR A 85 16.29 -5.88 -32.24
C TYR A 85 16.38 -5.50 -33.71
N LEU A 86 15.53 -4.55 -34.10
CA LEU A 86 15.55 -3.95 -35.42
C LEU A 86 16.75 -2.99 -35.55
N ASN A 87 17.11 -2.68 -36.79
CA ASN A 87 18.11 -1.64 -37.10
C ASN A 87 17.79 -0.32 -36.38
N GLN A 88 18.78 0.56 -36.24
CA GLN A 88 18.64 1.80 -35.47
C GLN A 88 17.38 2.60 -35.82
N MET A 89 16.77 3.21 -34.79
CA MET A 89 15.57 4.05 -34.93
C MET A 89 15.73 5.19 -35.94
N GLY A 90 16.95 5.67 -36.20
CA GLY A 90 17.22 6.66 -37.24
C GLY A 90 16.53 8.01 -36.97
N VAL A 91 15.58 8.39 -37.82
CA VAL A 91 14.99 9.75 -37.89
C VAL A 91 13.83 10.01 -36.91
N PHE A 92 13.50 9.04 -36.06
CA PHE A 92 12.39 9.15 -35.10
C PHE A 92 12.87 9.67 -33.74
N ASN A 93 12.08 10.58 -33.18
CA ASN A 93 12.18 11.00 -31.79
C ASN A 93 11.35 10.05 -30.91
N PHE A 94 11.95 9.64 -29.79
CA PHE A 94 11.23 9.01 -28.70
C PHE A 94 10.35 10.04 -27.97
N VAL A 95 9.07 9.74 -27.82
CA VAL A 95 8.11 10.60 -27.12
C VAL A 95 7.39 9.79 -26.04
N ASP A 96 7.63 10.20 -24.79
CA ASP A 96 6.97 9.69 -23.58
C ASP A 96 6.44 10.89 -22.78
N ASP A 97 5.14 11.13 -22.91
CA ASP A 97 4.40 12.19 -22.22
C ASP A 97 3.54 11.65 -21.08
N GLY A 98 3.60 10.35 -20.79
CA GLY A 98 2.82 9.68 -19.75
C GLY A 98 1.33 9.46 -20.10
N THR A 99 0.90 9.77 -21.32
CA THR A 99 -0.51 9.58 -21.75
C THR A 99 -0.89 8.11 -21.88
N LEU A 100 0.07 7.26 -22.28
CA LEU A 100 -0.11 5.81 -22.43
C LEU A 100 0.69 5.07 -21.35
N PRO A 101 0.05 4.55 -20.29
CA PRO A 101 0.75 3.87 -19.21
C PRO A 101 1.58 2.68 -19.71
N GLY A 102 2.89 2.75 -19.52
CA GLY A 102 3.83 1.71 -19.94
C GLY A 102 4.11 1.65 -21.43
N CYS A 103 3.70 2.66 -22.19
CA CYS A 103 3.98 2.74 -23.62
C CYS A 103 4.54 4.12 -23.98
N ALA A 104 5.20 4.17 -25.13
CA ALA A 104 5.69 5.38 -25.74
C ALA A 104 5.44 5.35 -27.25
N VAL A 105 5.65 6.48 -27.92
CA VAL A 105 5.50 6.58 -29.38
C VAL A 105 6.78 7.06 -30.02
N LEU A 106 7.00 6.64 -31.26
CA LEU A 106 8.10 7.09 -32.11
C LEU A 106 7.54 8.02 -33.18
N LYS A 107 7.94 9.29 -33.17
CA LYS A 107 7.45 10.31 -34.10
C LYS A 107 8.58 10.85 -34.96
N LEU A 108 8.33 11.07 -36.25
CA LEU A 108 9.32 11.70 -37.13
C LEU A 108 9.81 13.03 -36.54
N SER A 109 11.12 13.22 -36.52
CA SER A 109 11.74 14.50 -36.13
C SER A 109 11.41 15.62 -37.10
N ASP A 110 11.25 15.29 -38.39
CA ASP A 110 10.86 16.19 -39.47
C ASP A 110 10.13 15.37 -40.55
N GLY A 111 8.97 15.85 -41.00
CA GLY A 111 8.18 15.18 -42.04
C GLY A 111 8.95 15.01 -43.36
N ARG A 112 9.91 15.88 -43.66
CA ARG A 112 10.77 15.78 -44.86
C ARG A 112 11.70 14.55 -44.82
N LYS A 113 11.99 14.04 -43.62
CA LYS A 113 12.83 12.83 -43.44
C LYS A 113 12.05 11.53 -43.58
N ARG A 114 10.75 11.57 -43.93
CA ARG A 114 9.89 10.38 -44.07
C ARG A 114 10.47 9.36 -45.04
N SER A 115 10.90 9.80 -46.22
CA SER A 115 11.49 8.95 -47.26
C SER A 115 12.88 8.42 -46.92
N MET A 116 13.55 9.02 -45.92
CA MET A 116 14.86 8.56 -45.44
C MET A 116 14.73 7.41 -44.43
N SER A 117 13.51 7.10 -43.96
CA SER A 117 13.30 6.02 -42.99
C SER A 117 13.32 4.66 -43.67
N LEU A 118 14.04 3.71 -43.07
CA LEU A 118 14.03 2.29 -43.48
C LEU A 118 12.63 1.65 -43.36
N TRP A 119 11.76 2.25 -42.55
CA TRP A 119 10.45 1.73 -42.15
C TRP A 119 9.30 2.60 -42.70
N VAL A 120 9.51 3.25 -43.85
CA VAL A 120 8.64 4.30 -44.41
C VAL A 120 7.16 3.89 -44.54
N GLU A 121 6.90 2.63 -44.92
CA GLU A 121 5.56 2.10 -45.13
C GLU A 121 4.79 1.89 -43.81
N PHE A 122 5.50 1.83 -42.69
CA PHE A 122 4.91 1.65 -41.36
C PHE A 122 4.64 2.99 -40.66
N ILE A 123 4.96 4.11 -41.30
CA ILE A 123 4.71 5.46 -40.78
C ILE A 123 3.26 5.85 -41.07
N THR A 124 2.52 6.21 -40.02
CA THR A 124 1.14 6.70 -40.13
C THR A 124 1.07 8.06 -40.83
N ALA A 125 -0.12 8.47 -41.27
CA ALA A 125 -0.32 9.79 -41.87
C ALA A 125 0.12 10.93 -40.93
N SER A 126 -0.02 10.73 -39.61
CA SER A 126 0.39 11.68 -38.57
C SER A 126 1.89 11.61 -38.22
N GLY A 127 2.68 10.78 -38.91
CA GLY A 127 4.13 10.71 -38.75
C GLY A 127 4.63 9.82 -37.61
N TYR A 128 3.79 8.92 -37.08
CA TYR A 128 4.19 7.95 -36.04
C TYR A 128 4.62 6.62 -36.67
N LEU A 129 5.67 6.00 -36.14
CA LEU A 129 6.06 4.65 -36.54
C LEU A 129 5.18 3.62 -35.82
N SER A 130 4.31 2.94 -36.57
CA SER A 130 3.33 2.02 -36.00
C SER A 130 3.95 0.68 -35.58
N ALA A 131 3.95 0.41 -34.28
CA ALA A 131 4.33 -0.89 -33.73
C ALA A 131 3.48 -2.03 -34.32
N ARG A 132 2.15 -1.87 -34.36
CA ARG A 132 1.21 -2.88 -34.89
C ARG A 132 1.45 -3.19 -36.36
N LYS A 133 1.69 -2.19 -37.22
CA LYS A 133 1.93 -2.46 -38.65
C LYS A 133 3.23 -3.25 -38.86
N ILE A 134 4.30 -2.92 -38.14
CA ILE A 134 5.56 -3.69 -38.16
C ILE A 134 5.29 -5.13 -37.71
N ARG A 135 4.60 -5.32 -36.58
CA ARG A 135 4.28 -6.66 -36.06
C ARG A 135 3.43 -7.48 -37.02
N SER A 136 2.42 -6.87 -37.64
CA SER A 136 1.55 -7.54 -38.62
C SER A 136 2.32 -7.99 -39.87
N ARG A 137 3.21 -7.13 -40.39
CA ARG A 137 4.09 -7.53 -41.52
C ARG A 137 5.04 -8.65 -41.10
N PHE A 138 5.66 -8.52 -39.94
CA PHE A 138 6.57 -9.52 -39.41
C PHE A 138 5.87 -10.87 -39.16
N GLN A 139 4.64 -10.86 -38.65
CA GLN A 139 3.81 -12.05 -38.46
C GLN A 139 3.57 -12.80 -39.79
N THR A 140 3.28 -12.05 -40.86
CA THR A 140 3.06 -12.63 -42.21
C THR A 140 4.34 -13.30 -42.73
N LEU A 141 5.49 -12.65 -42.56
CA LEU A 141 6.78 -13.20 -42.97
C LEU A 141 7.13 -14.44 -42.17
N VAL A 142 6.89 -14.44 -40.86
CA VAL A 142 7.14 -15.60 -39.99
C VAL A 142 6.21 -16.77 -40.32
N ALA A 143 4.94 -16.51 -40.68
CA ALA A 143 4.04 -17.56 -41.17
C ALA A 143 4.63 -18.26 -42.40
N GLN A 144 5.05 -17.49 -43.40
CA GLN A 144 5.66 -18.00 -44.63
C GLN A 144 6.99 -18.72 -44.37
N ALA A 145 7.77 -18.23 -43.39
CA ALA A 145 9.03 -18.84 -43.00
C ALA A 145 8.82 -20.18 -42.29
N CYS A 146 7.77 -20.34 -41.47
CA CYS A 146 7.44 -21.61 -40.84
C CYS A 146 7.15 -22.71 -41.87
N ASP A 147 6.51 -22.36 -42.99
CA ASP A 147 6.20 -23.32 -44.06
C ASP A 147 7.43 -23.75 -44.88
N LYS A 148 8.48 -22.90 -44.90
CA LYS A 148 9.68 -23.10 -45.75
C LYS A 148 10.91 -23.62 -44.98
N CYS A 149 11.01 -23.36 -43.68
CA CYS A 149 12.23 -23.63 -42.92
C CYS A 149 12.51 -25.13 -42.76
N SER A 150 13.76 -25.46 -42.42
CA SER A 150 14.17 -26.86 -42.18
C SER A 150 13.43 -27.54 -41.02
N TYR A 151 12.75 -26.78 -40.16
CA TYR A 151 11.96 -27.26 -39.03
C TYR A 151 10.45 -27.28 -39.26
N ARG A 152 9.94 -27.05 -40.49
CA ARG A 152 8.51 -26.89 -40.81
C ARG A 152 7.56 -27.93 -40.18
N ASP A 153 8.00 -29.18 -40.06
CA ASP A 153 7.18 -30.26 -39.48
C ASP A 153 7.06 -30.16 -37.94
N SER A 154 7.91 -29.33 -37.33
CA SER A 154 8.07 -29.18 -35.89
C SER A 154 7.88 -27.75 -35.38
N VAL A 155 7.59 -26.78 -36.26
CA VAL A 155 7.31 -25.39 -35.87
C VAL A 155 6.06 -24.90 -36.57
N LYS A 156 5.14 -24.30 -35.80
CA LYS A 156 3.93 -23.69 -36.34
C LYS A 156 3.73 -22.32 -35.74
N LEU A 157 3.22 -21.38 -36.52
CA LEU A 157 2.73 -20.11 -36.00
C LEU A 157 1.41 -20.35 -35.24
N ILE A 158 1.26 -19.76 -34.07
CA ILE A 158 0.01 -19.77 -33.30
C ILE A 158 -0.94 -18.74 -33.90
N ALA A 159 -2.13 -19.19 -34.31
CA ALA A 159 -3.20 -18.35 -34.83
C ALA A 159 -3.95 -17.57 -33.72
N ASP A 160 -4.90 -16.72 -34.12
CA ASP A 160 -5.81 -15.98 -33.21
C ASP A 160 -5.13 -15.03 -32.22
N THR A 161 -3.98 -14.48 -32.59
CA THR A 161 -3.27 -13.46 -31.82
C THR A 161 -2.57 -12.47 -32.76
N SER A 162 -2.43 -11.20 -32.33
CA SER A 162 -1.60 -10.23 -33.05
C SER A 162 -0.10 -10.39 -32.76
N GLU A 163 0.26 -11.24 -31.79
CA GLU A 163 1.64 -11.54 -31.42
C GLU A 163 2.25 -12.60 -32.32
N VAL A 164 3.56 -12.50 -32.59
CA VAL A 164 4.26 -13.54 -33.35
C VAL A 164 4.70 -14.63 -32.39
N LYS A 165 3.91 -15.70 -32.29
CA LYS A 165 4.19 -16.82 -31.39
C LYS A 165 4.39 -18.12 -32.17
N LEU A 166 5.52 -18.76 -31.96
CA LEU A 166 5.84 -20.07 -32.50
C LEU A 166 5.50 -21.16 -31.49
N ARG A 167 4.86 -22.22 -31.94
CA ARG A 167 4.75 -23.50 -31.22
C ARG A 167 5.76 -24.47 -31.80
N ILE A 168 6.77 -24.82 -31.00
CA ILE A 168 7.86 -25.72 -31.38
C ILE A 168 7.62 -27.09 -30.73
N ARG A 169 7.63 -28.14 -31.54
CA ARG A 169 7.45 -29.56 -31.17
C ARG A 169 6.19 -29.80 -30.34
N GLU A 170 5.13 -29.04 -30.62
CA GLU A 170 3.85 -29.05 -29.89
C GLU A 170 3.98 -28.84 -28.35
N ARG A 171 5.13 -28.33 -27.90
CA ARG A 171 5.46 -28.26 -26.47
C ARG A 171 5.90 -26.87 -26.02
N TYR A 172 6.76 -26.22 -26.79
CA TYR A 172 7.36 -24.94 -26.42
C TYR A 172 6.69 -23.81 -27.15
N ILE A 173 6.45 -22.70 -26.46
CA ILE A 173 5.92 -21.47 -27.04
C ILE A 173 7.03 -20.42 -27.02
N VAL A 174 7.30 -19.81 -28.17
CA VAL A 174 8.23 -18.68 -28.27
C VAL A 174 7.53 -17.51 -28.90
N GLN A 175 7.43 -16.41 -28.16
CA GLN A 175 7.07 -15.13 -28.73
C GLN A 175 8.32 -14.47 -29.32
N ILE A 176 8.25 -13.96 -30.55
CA ILE A 176 9.29 -13.13 -31.16
C ILE A 176 8.75 -11.71 -31.25
N THR A 177 9.34 -10.79 -30.51
CA THR A 177 8.86 -9.41 -30.36
C THR A 177 9.81 -8.43 -31.06
N PRO A 178 9.43 -7.81 -32.19
CA PRO A 178 10.22 -6.75 -32.81
C PRO A 178 10.42 -5.57 -31.86
N ALA A 179 11.63 -5.03 -31.80
CA ALA A 179 11.95 -3.98 -30.85
C ALA A 179 13.02 -3.00 -31.33
N PHE A 180 13.05 -1.82 -30.70
CA PHE A 180 14.17 -0.89 -30.79
C PHE A 180 14.84 -0.74 -29.43
N LYS A 181 16.17 -0.80 -29.41
CA LYS A 181 16.99 -0.56 -28.21
C LYS A 181 17.24 0.94 -28.06
N CYS A 182 16.95 1.49 -26.88
CA CYS A 182 17.13 2.91 -26.56
C CYS A 182 18.21 3.09 -25.49
N GLY A 183 19.45 3.31 -25.92
CA GLY A 183 20.58 3.61 -25.04
C GLY A 183 20.78 5.11 -24.81
N GLY A 184 21.34 5.49 -23.65
CA GLY A 184 21.75 6.88 -23.35
C GLY A 184 20.61 7.88 -23.09
N VAL A 185 19.36 7.42 -23.09
CA VAL A 185 18.17 8.21 -22.75
C VAL A 185 17.35 7.43 -21.72
N TRP A 186 16.68 8.14 -20.81
CA TRP A 186 15.80 7.54 -19.82
C TRP A 186 14.34 8.02 -20.01
N PRO A 187 13.32 7.14 -19.94
CA PRO A 187 11.93 7.55 -20.15
C PRO A 187 11.48 8.58 -19.13
N ARG A 188 10.68 9.57 -19.57
CA ARG A 188 10.15 10.62 -18.70
C ARG A 188 9.19 10.05 -17.65
N SER A 189 8.38 9.07 -18.02
CA SER A 189 7.50 8.33 -17.12
C SER A 189 8.26 7.60 -16.00
N ALA A 190 9.52 7.25 -16.23
CA ALA A 190 10.42 6.63 -15.25
C ALA A 190 11.44 7.62 -14.63
N SER A 191 11.36 8.93 -14.93
CA SER A 191 12.36 9.91 -14.49
C SER A 191 12.31 10.21 -12.99
N HIS A 192 11.21 9.87 -12.34
CA HIS A 192 11.05 9.95 -10.88
C HIS A 192 11.96 8.95 -10.13
N TRP A 193 12.52 7.97 -10.84
CA TRP A 193 13.44 7.00 -10.28
C TRP A 193 14.91 7.46 -10.39
N PRO A 194 15.73 7.29 -9.33
CA PRO A 194 15.39 6.72 -8.02
C PRO A 194 14.67 7.72 -7.10
N SER A 195 13.94 7.19 -6.11
CA SER A 195 13.29 8.03 -5.08
C SER A 195 14.33 8.73 -4.20
N PRO A 196 14.25 10.07 -3.99
CA PRO A 196 15.22 10.82 -3.18
C PRO A 196 15.30 10.37 -1.70
N HIS A 197 14.26 9.69 -1.21
CA HIS A 197 14.17 9.27 0.19
C HIS A 197 14.65 7.84 0.44
N ILE A 198 15.05 7.12 -0.60
CA ILE A 198 15.49 5.73 -0.53
C ILE A 198 17.01 5.70 -0.75
N PRO A 199 17.80 5.23 0.23
CA PRO A 199 19.26 5.24 0.13
C PRO A 199 19.83 4.09 -0.73
N TRP A 200 19.03 3.58 -1.67
CA TRP A 200 19.40 2.54 -2.62
C TRP A 200 18.72 2.81 -3.97
N PRO A 201 19.40 2.53 -5.10
CA PRO A 201 20.80 2.11 -5.19
C PRO A 201 21.78 3.27 -5.00
N HIS A 202 23.07 2.95 -4.82
CA HIS A 202 24.13 3.96 -4.80
C HIS A 202 24.16 4.75 -6.13
N PRO A 203 24.44 6.07 -6.13
CA PRO A 203 24.41 6.91 -7.35
C PRO A 203 25.18 6.36 -8.56
N ASN A 204 26.32 5.71 -8.35
CA ASN A 204 27.07 5.07 -9.44
C ASN A 204 26.25 3.96 -10.13
N LEU A 205 25.55 3.12 -9.35
CA LEU A 205 24.67 2.08 -9.89
C LEU A 205 23.43 2.70 -10.57
N VAL A 206 22.94 3.86 -10.09
CA VAL A 206 21.89 4.61 -10.82
C VAL A 206 22.37 5.00 -12.21
N ALA A 207 23.59 5.53 -12.33
CA ALA A 207 24.17 5.93 -13.61
C ALA A 207 24.36 4.73 -14.53
N GLU A 208 24.87 3.61 -14.02
CA GLU A 208 24.99 2.35 -14.78
C GLU A 208 23.62 1.88 -15.29
N VAL A 209 22.60 1.81 -14.42
CA VAL A 209 21.24 1.37 -14.79
C VAL A 209 20.62 2.28 -15.84
N LYS A 210 20.79 3.60 -15.73
CA LYS A 210 20.32 4.55 -16.77
C LYS A 210 21.11 4.45 -18.07
N THR A 211 22.37 4.03 -18.01
CA THR A 211 23.21 3.82 -19.19
C THR A 211 22.77 2.59 -19.99
N GLU A 212 22.33 1.52 -19.30
CA GLU A 212 21.72 0.34 -19.97
C GLU A 212 20.49 0.73 -20.81
N GLY A 213 19.77 1.78 -20.39
CA GLY A 213 18.62 2.32 -21.12
C GLY A 213 17.38 1.44 -20.99
N PHE A 214 16.60 1.36 -22.07
CA PHE A 214 15.35 0.61 -22.14
C PHE A 214 15.06 0.17 -23.58
N ASP A 215 14.10 -0.73 -23.75
CA ASP A 215 13.66 -1.21 -25.06
C ASP A 215 12.22 -0.78 -25.35
N LEU A 216 11.94 -0.55 -26.63
CA LEU A 216 10.61 -0.32 -27.18
C LEU A 216 10.14 -1.58 -27.89
N LEU A 217 9.19 -2.28 -27.29
CA LEU A 217 8.67 -3.57 -27.76
C LEU A 217 7.40 -3.37 -28.58
N SER A 218 7.32 -3.99 -29.75
CA SER A 218 6.07 -4.09 -30.50
C SER A 218 5.27 -5.29 -30.01
N LYS A 219 4.47 -5.08 -28.96
CA LYS A 219 3.49 -6.06 -28.43
C LYS A 219 2.27 -5.35 -27.86
N GLU A 220 1.21 -6.09 -27.59
CA GLU A 220 0.03 -5.57 -26.90
C GLU A 220 0.35 -5.16 -25.46
N SER A 221 -0.16 -4.00 -25.06
CA SER A 221 0.01 -3.49 -23.71
C SER A 221 -1.00 -4.09 -22.75
N ILE A 222 -0.54 -4.50 -21.56
CA ILE A 222 -1.41 -4.89 -20.44
C ILE A 222 -2.34 -3.74 -20.00
N ALA A 223 -1.99 -2.48 -20.31
CA ALA A 223 -2.83 -1.33 -19.99
C ALA A 223 -4.06 -1.22 -20.91
N ALA A 224 -4.04 -1.83 -22.09
CA ALA A 224 -5.03 -1.65 -23.16
C ALA A 224 -6.05 -2.80 -23.28
N GLN A 225 -6.02 -3.80 -22.39
CA GLN A 225 -7.03 -4.87 -22.40
C GLN A 225 -8.43 -4.29 -22.16
N GLY A 226 -9.29 -4.31 -23.20
CA GLY A 226 -10.70 -3.93 -23.14
C GLY A 226 -11.06 -2.52 -23.64
N LYS A 227 -10.09 -1.70 -24.11
CA LYS A 227 -10.37 -0.43 -24.78
C LYS A 227 -9.54 -0.37 -26.06
N GLN A 228 -10.20 -0.36 -27.22
CA GLN A 228 -9.54 -0.15 -28.51
C GLN A 228 -9.67 1.31 -28.89
N THR A 229 -8.65 2.11 -28.59
CA THR A 229 -8.48 3.41 -29.29
C THR A 229 -7.50 3.25 -30.46
N ALA A 230 -7.67 4.07 -31.49
CA ALA A 230 -6.80 4.04 -32.67
C ALA A 230 -5.32 4.35 -32.34
N MET A 231 -5.06 5.13 -31.28
CA MET A 231 -3.72 5.57 -30.89
C MET A 231 -2.91 4.49 -30.14
N GLU A 232 -3.59 3.58 -29.41
CA GLU A 232 -2.94 2.50 -28.63
C GLU A 232 -2.33 1.41 -29.52
N GLY A 233 -2.82 1.27 -30.76
CA GLY A 233 -2.26 0.33 -31.73
C GLY A 233 -0.87 0.66 -32.23
N ASP A 234 -0.54 1.95 -32.24
CA ASP A 234 0.70 2.45 -32.84
C ASP A 234 1.81 2.67 -31.81
N ALA A 235 1.50 2.46 -30.52
CA ALA A 235 2.44 2.63 -29.42
C ALA A 235 3.33 1.41 -29.19
N TRP A 236 4.50 1.67 -28.60
CA TRP A 236 5.53 0.70 -28.26
C TRP A 236 5.57 0.50 -26.75
N VAL A 237 5.61 -0.74 -26.28
CA VAL A 237 5.67 -1.08 -24.86
C VAL A 237 7.08 -0.85 -24.31
N LEU A 238 7.21 -0.15 -23.19
CA LEU A 238 8.48 0.06 -22.51
C LEU A 238 8.93 -1.22 -21.79
N SER A 239 10.19 -1.61 -21.98
CA SER A 239 10.81 -2.74 -21.28
C SER A 239 12.17 -2.33 -20.71
N PHE A 240 12.47 -2.77 -19.48
CA PHE A 240 13.67 -2.40 -18.75
C PHE A 240 14.56 -3.61 -18.43
N LEU A 241 14.51 -4.67 -19.26
CA LEU A 241 15.12 -5.97 -18.94
C LEU A 241 16.58 -5.87 -18.47
N GLU A 242 17.43 -5.19 -19.24
CA GLU A 242 18.86 -5.03 -18.91
C GLU A 242 19.09 -4.09 -17.72
N ALA A 243 18.38 -2.96 -17.67
CA ALA A 243 18.40 -2.04 -16.52
C ALA A 243 18.03 -2.75 -15.20
N GLU A 244 16.98 -3.58 -15.19
CA GLU A 244 16.58 -4.38 -14.05
C GLU A 244 17.64 -5.46 -13.71
N ASN A 245 18.24 -6.09 -14.72
CA ASN A 245 19.28 -7.11 -14.53
C ASN A 245 20.56 -6.52 -13.90
N ARG A 246 20.93 -5.29 -14.31
CA ARG A 246 22.02 -4.51 -13.74
C ARG A 246 21.70 -4.13 -12.29
N LEU A 247 20.49 -3.65 -12.04
CA LEU A 247 20.04 -3.22 -10.71
C LEU A 247 20.01 -4.37 -9.69
N LEU A 248 19.76 -5.61 -10.12
CA LEU A 248 19.78 -6.80 -9.26
C LEU A 248 21.18 -7.41 -9.06
N HIS A 249 22.26 -6.70 -9.40
CA HIS A 249 23.62 -7.17 -9.11
C HIS A 249 23.97 -7.02 -7.61
N GLY A 250 24.87 -7.86 -7.11
CA GLY A 250 25.33 -7.83 -5.71
C GLY A 250 24.50 -8.69 -4.74
N GLY A 251 25.19 -9.23 -3.74
CA GLY A 251 24.63 -10.11 -2.70
C GLY A 251 23.91 -11.34 -3.27
N CYS A 252 22.92 -11.82 -2.52
CA CYS A 252 22.09 -12.96 -2.87
C CYS A 252 20.88 -12.61 -3.76
N ARG A 253 20.79 -11.39 -4.32
CA ARG A 253 19.60 -10.90 -5.08
C ARG A 253 19.22 -11.81 -6.25
N ARG A 254 20.15 -12.12 -7.15
CA ARG A 254 19.90 -13.03 -8.29
C ARG A 254 19.61 -14.45 -7.83
N ARG A 255 20.26 -14.90 -6.76
CA ARG A 255 20.04 -16.21 -6.14
C ARG A 255 18.61 -16.32 -5.62
N CYS A 256 18.15 -15.29 -4.92
CA CYS A 256 16.78 -15.13 -4.44
C CYS A 256 15.78 -15.19 -5.61
N LEU A 257 16.02 -14.42 -6.68
CA LEU A 257 15.16 -14.46 -7.88
C LEU A 257 15.06 -15.86 -8.49
N SER A 258 16.17 -16.59 -8.60
CA SER A 258 16.17 -17.96 -9.13
C SER A 258 15.36 -18.92 -8.27
N ILE A 259 15.41 -18.77 -6.94
CA ILE A 259 14.58 -19.56 -6.02
C ILE A 259 13.11 -19.21 -6.19
N LEU A 260 12.77 -17.92 -6.22
CA LEU A 260 11.40 -17.43 -6.42
C LEU A 260 10.79 -17.94 -7.74
N LYS A 261 11.53 -17.83 -8.85
CA LYS A 261 11.11 -18.37 -10.15
C LYS A 261 10.87 -19.88 -10.08
N THR A 262 11.75 -20.62 -9.41
CA THR A 262 11.61 -22.07 -9.25
C THR A 262 10.40 -22.44 -8.40
N LEU A 263 10.13 -21.70 -7.32
CA LEU A 263 8.95 -21.90 -6.49
C LEU A 263 7.66 -21.57 -7.26
N ARG A 264 7.65 -20.50 -8.05
CA ARG A 264 6.53 -20.15 -8.91
C ARG A 264 6.20 -21.27 -9.88
N ASP A 265 7.18 -21.74 -10.64
CA ASP A 265 6.98 -22.77 -11.66
C ASP A 265 6.47 -24.10 -11.07
N ARG A 266 6.74 -24.36 -9.78
CA ARG A 266 6.34 -25.61 -9.11
C ARG A 266 5.05 -25.51 -8.32
N HIS A 267 4.69 -24.32 -7.85
CA HIS A 267 3.64 -24.16 -6.83
C HIS A 267 2.62 -23.06 -7.14
N LEU A 268 2.93 -22.13 -8.04
CA LEU A 268 2.10 -20.96 -8.36
C LEU A 268 1.77 -20.86 -9.85
N ASP A 269 1.98 -21.93 -10.62
CA ASP A 269 1.46 -22.05 -11.98
C ASP A 269 -0.03 -22.40 -11.92
N LEU A 270 -0.86 -21.38 -11.76
CA LEU A 270 -2.29 -21.48 -11.48
C LEU A 270 -3.12 -21.08 -12.71
N PRO A 271 -4.37 -21.56 -12.82
CA PRO A 271 -5.29 -21.14 -13.88
C PRO A 271 -5.42 -19.61 -13.96
N GLY A 272 -5.30 -19.06 -15.19
CA GLY A 272 -5.28 -17.62 -15.44
C GLY A 272 -3.91 -16.94 -15.25
N ASN A 273 -2.88 -17.71 -14.88
CA ASN A 273 -1.50 -17.25 -14.65
C ASN A 273 -1.44 -15.95 -13.83
N PRO A 274 -2.01 -15.93 -12.61
CA PRO A 274 -2.13 -14.72 -11.78
C PRO A 274 -0.77 -14.20 -11.29
N VAL A 275 0.24 -15.08 -11.14
CA VAL A 275 1.59 -14.73 -10.68
C VAL A 275 2.60 -15.22 -11.70
N THR A 276 3.41 -14.29 -12.21
CA THR A 276 4.47 -14.57 -13.20
C THR A 276 5.86 -14.35 -12.59
N SER A 277 6.90 -14.86 -13.27
CA SER A 277 8.30 -14.54 -12.94
C SER A 277 8.58 -13.03 -12.87
N TYR A 278 7.87 -12.23 -13.69
CA TYR A 278 8.06 -10.79 -13.74
C TYR A 278 7.53 -10.10 -12.47
N HIS A 279 6.36 -10.51 -11.97
CA HIS A 279 5.86 -10.04 -10.66
C HIS A 279 6.88 -10.26 -9.54
N LEU A 280 7.50 -11.44 -9.50
CA LEU A 280 8.53 -11.76 -8.50
C LEU A 280 9.80 -10.92 -8.66
N LYS A 281 10.20 -10.62 -9.91
CA LYS A 281 11.33 -9.71 -10.18
C LYS A 281 11.02 -8.28 -9.71
N THR A 282 9.82 -7.80 -9.99
CA THR A 282 9.34 -6.48 -9.54
C THR A 282 9.30 -6.39 -8.01
N LEU A 283 8.77 -7.41 -7.33
CA LEU A 283 8.73 -7.43 -5.87
C LEU A 283 10.11 -7.53 -5.23
N LEU A 284 11.05 -8.24 -5.86
CA LEU A 284 12.45 -8.26 -5.44
C LEU A 284 13.10 -6.88 -5.53
N LEU A 285 12.79 -6.09 -6.57
CA LEU A 285 13.27 -4.71 -6.69
C LEU A 285 12.72 -3.80 -5.57
N TYR A 286 11.42 -3.90 -5.26
CA TYR A 286 10.85 -3.20 -4.11
C TYR A 286 11.42 -3.68 -2.77
N GLU A 287 11.75 -4.97 -2.64
CA GLU A 287 12.42 -5.49 -1.44
C GLU A 287 13.82 -4.90 -1.28
N CYS A 288 14.52 -4.61 -2.39
CA CYS A 288 15.82 -3.92 -2.35
C CYS A 288 15.70 -2.47 -1.86
N GLU A 289 14.62 -1.77 -2.21
CA GLU A 289 14.35 -0.43 -1.65
C GLU A 289 14.07 -0.48 -0.14
N LYS A 290 13.36 -1.51 0.33
CA LYS A 290 13.09 -1.73 1.78
C LYS A 290 14.34 -2.10 2.56
N HIS A 291 15.26 -2.85 1.95
CA HIS A 291 16.52 -3.32 2.53
C HIS A 291 17.70 -2.77 1.74
N PRO A 292 18.01 -1.47 1.90
CA PRO A 292 18.93 -0.76 1.01
C PRO A 292 20.41 -1.09 1.23
N ARG A 293 20.79 -1.72 2.35
CA ARG A 293 22.20 -1.99 2.67
C ARG A 293 22.66 -3.29 2.02
N GLU A 294 23.88 -3.31 1.48
CA GLU A 294 24.45 -4.53 0.87
C GLU A 294 24.52 -5.71 1.87
N THR A 295 24.81 -5.44 3.15
CA THR A 295 24.82 -6.49 4.20
C THR A 295 23.46 -7.14 4.45
N GLU A 296 22.35 -6.46 4.11
CA GLU A 296 21.01 -7.06 4.19
C GLU A 296 20.71 -8.02 3.04
N TRP A 297 21.61 -8.10 2.06
CA TRP A 297 21.59 -9.02 0.93
C TRP A 297 22.73 -10.04 1.00
N ASP A 298 23.42 -10.16 2.12
CA ASP A 298 24.37 -11.26 2.35
C ASP A 298 23.67 -12.62 2.29
N GLU A 299 24.43 -13.68 2.02
CA GLU A 299 23.88 -15.04 1.87
C GLU A 299 23.12 -15.53 3.12
N SER A 300 23.47 -15.03 4.31
CA SER A 300 22.77 -15.34 5.56
C SER A 300 21.34 -14.76 5.60
N CYS A 301 21.07 -13.68 4.85
CA CYS A 301 19.78 -12.99 4.83
C CYS A 301 18.82 -13.52 3.78
N ILE A 302 19.23 -14.43 2.89
CA ILE A 302 18.42 -14.89 1.76
C ILE A 302 17.04 -15.44 2.18
N ALA A 303 16.98 -16.13 3.33
CA ALA A 303 15.74 -16.64 3.89
C ALA A 303 14.75 -15.53 4.23
N ASP A 304 15.26 -14.47 4.88
CA ASP A 304 14.47 -13.31 5.29
C ASP A 304 13.98 -12.53 4.06
N ARG A 305 14.81 -12.40 3.02
CA ARG A 305 14.43 -11.75 1.75
C ARG A 305 13.33 -12.53 1.02
N ILE A 306 13.46 -13.85 0.91
CA ILE A 306 12.43 -14.69 0.28
C ILE A 306 11.10 -14.56 1.03
N ASN A 307 11.14 -14.59 2.36
CA ASN A 307 9.93 -14.42 3.18
C ASN A 307 9.31 -13.03 2.99
N GLY A 308 10.11 -11.95 3.04
CA GLY A 308 9.63 -10.58 2.82
C GLY A 308 8.95 -10.41 1.46
N ILE A 309 9.53 -10.99 0.41
CA ILE A 309 8.97 -10.95 -0.94
C ILE A 309 7.65 -11.73 -1.04
N PHE A 310 7.54 -12.91 -0.42
CA PHE A 310 6.26 -13.65 -0.42
C PHE A 310 5.17 -12.94 0.38
N LEU A 311 5.50 -12.31 1.50
CA LEU A 311 4.54 -11.50 2.27
C LEU A 311 4.08 -10.29 1.47
N GLN A 312 5.01 -9.64 0.76
CA GLN A 312 4.65 -8.54 -0.15
C GLN A 312 3.78 -9.05 -1.30
N LEU A 313 4.04 -10.24 -1.84
CA LEU A 313 3.21 -10.86 -2.87
C LEU A 313 1.79 -11.12 -2.37
N ILE A 314 1.64 -11.67 -1.16
CA ILE A 314 0.32 -11.86 -0.52
C ILE A 314 -0.40 -10.52 -0.41
N SER A 315 0.28 -9.50 0.10
CA SER A 315 -0.28 -8.14 0.23
C SER A 315 -0.75 -7.58 -1.12
N CYS A 316 0.07 -7.69 -2.17
CA CYS A 316 -0.28 -7.25 -3.52
C CYS A 316 -1.50 -8.01 -4.07
N LEU A 317 -1.54 -9.34 -3.89
CA LEU A 317 -2.64 -10.18 -4.37
C LEU A 317 -3.96 -9.86 -3.66
N GLN A 318 -3.92 -9.65 -2.34
CA GLN A 318 -5.08 -9.25 -1.54
C GLN A 318 -5.57 -7.84 -1.91
N CYS A 319 -4.64 -6.91 -2.12
CA CYS A 319 -4.96 -5.55 -2.56
C CYS A 319 -5.31 -5.47 -4.06
N LYS A 320 -5.18 -6.57 -4.80
CA LYS A 320 -5.40 -6.66 -6.26
C LYS A 320 -4.61 -5.60 -7.04
N ARG A 321 -3.41 -5.26 -6.55
CA ARG A 321 -2.54 -4.24 -7.15
C ARG A 321 -1.07 -4.60 -6.97
N CYS A 322 -0.34 -4.63 -8.07
CA CYS A 322 1.10 -4.82 -8.12
C CYS A 322 1.72 -3.79 -9.08
N PRO A 323 2.13 -2.59 -8.60
CA PRO A 323 2.69 -1.57 -9.46
C PRO A 323 4.00 -2.04 -10.10
N HIS A 324 4.25 -1.63 -11.34
CA HIS A 324 5.54 -1.83 -12.02
C HIS A 324 6.61 -0.95 -11.37
N TYR A 325 7.82 -1.48 -11.19
CA TYR A 325 8.90 -0.84 -10.43
C TYR A 325 9.29 0.55 -10.97
N PHE A 326 9.70 0.65 -12.24
CA PHE A 326 10.05 1.95 -12.86
C PHE A 326 8.85 2.78 -13.33
N LEU A 327 7.64 2.21 -13.33
CA LEU A 327 6.45 2.80 -13.93
C LEU A 327 5.25 2.63 -12.98
N PRO A 328 5.20 3.33 -11.83
CA PRO A 328 4.24 3.05 -10.76
C PRO A 328 2.76 3.20 -11.15
N ASN A 329 2.48 3.91 -12.24
CA ASN A 329 1.14 4.06 -12.81
C ASN A 329 0.66 2.82 -13.58
N LEU A 330 1.57 1.90 -13.91
CA LEU A 330 1.25 0.62 -14.56
C LEU A 330 1.05 -0.45 -13.49
N ASP A 331 -0.16 -0.98 -13.39
CA ASP A 331 -0.47 -2.12 -12.53
C ASP A 331 -0.30 -3.44 -13.28
N LEU A 332 0.60 -4.30 -12.80
CA LEU A 332 0.92 -5.60 -13.40
C LEU A 332 -0.22 -6.61 -13.24
N PHE A 333 -1.15 -6.41 -12.30
CA PHE A 333 -2.35 -7.25 -12.14
C PHE A 333 -3.52 -6.79 -13.01
N LYS A 334 -3.37 -5.73 -13.79
CA LYS A 334 -4.41 -5.27 -14.71
C LYS A 334 -4.76 -6.38 -15.71
N GLY A 335 -6.06 -6.63 -15.88
CA GLY A 335 -6.59 -7.69 -16.74
C GLY A 335 -6.64 -9.09 -16.12
N LYS A 336 -6.07 -9.29 -14.91
CA LYS A 336 -6.20 -10.56 -14.18
C LYS A 336 -7.55 -10.64 -13.47
N SER A 337 -8.16 -11.82 -13.46
CA SER A 337 -9.44 -11.99 -12.78
C SER A 337 -9.26 -11.89 -11.26
N PRO A 338 -10.14 -11.17 -10.54
CA PRO A 338 -10.05 -11.05 -9.08
C PRO A 338 -10.03 -12.41 -8.37
N GLY A 339 -10.79 -13.40 -8.87
CA GLY A 339 -10.82 -14.75 -8.32
C GLY A 339 -9.49 -15.51 -8.50
N ALA A 340 -8.78 -15.32 -9.62
CA ALA A 340 -7.46 -15.92 -9.80
C ALA A 340 -6.41 -15.30 -8.86
N LEU A 341 -6.48 -13.99 -8.63
CA LEU A 341 -5.59 -13.30 -7.67
C LEU A 341 -5.85 -13.77 -6.24
N GLU A 342 -7.13 -13.94 -5.85
CA GLU A 342 -7.48 -14.46 -4.53
C GLU A 342 -7.02 -15.91 -4.34
N ASN A 343 -7.20 -16.77 -5.35
CA ASN A 343 -6.72 -18.15 -5.32
C ASN A 343 -5.19 -18.22 -5.19
N ALA A 344 -4.47 -17.37 -5.92
CA ALA A 344 -3.03 -17.25 -5.78
C ALA A 344 -2.63 -16.78 -4.38
N SER A 345 -3.36 -15.84 -3.78
CA SER A 345 -3.10 -15.40 -2.40
C SER A 345 -3.20 -16.55 -1.41
N LYS A 346 -4.21 -17.43 -1.56
CA LYS A 346 -4.40 -18.61 -0.72
C LYS A 346 -3.27 -19.63 -0.88
N GLN A 347 -2.76 -19.80 -2.11
CA GLN A 347 -1.67 -20.73 -2.40
C GLN A 347 -0.30 -20.25 -1.88
N VAL A 348 -0.06 -18.93 -1.84
CA VAL A 348 1.19 -18.35 -1.30
C VAL A 348 1.18 -18.28 0.22
N ALA A 349 0.00 -18.13 0.84
CA ALA A 349 -0.14 -18.11 2.29
C ALA A 349 0.39 -19.43 2.91
N PRO A 350 1.00 -19.38 4.12
CA PRO A 350 1.61 -20.54 4.73
C PRO A 350 0.61 -21.69 4.87
N ALA A 351 0.92 -22.81 4.23
CA ALA A 351 0.20 -24.06 4.41
C ALA A 351 0.41 -24.54 5.87
N GLU A 352 -0.69 -24.75 6.59
CA GLU A 352 -0.65 -25.47 7.86
C GLU A 352 -0.05 -26.85 7.63
N LYS A 353 0.93 -27.23 8.47
CA LYS A 353 1.59 -28.52 8.41
C LYS A 353 0.56 -29.65 8.55
N LEU A 354 0.29 -30.36 7.46
CA LEU A 354 -0.22 -31.73 7.49
C LEU A 354 0.69 -32.63 6.69
N GLY A 355 1.04 -33.76 7.31
CA GLY A 355 2.05 -34.68 6.84
C GLY A 355 1.66 -35.46 5.59
N SER A 356 2.72 -35.83 4.87
CA SER A 356 2.94 -37.06 4.11
C SER A 356 1.91 -37.54 3.07
N SER A 357 2.46 -37.67 1.86
CA SER A 357 2.24 -38.74 0.87
C SER A 357 0.90 -38.83 0.12
N SER A 358 1.07 -39.00 -1.20
CA SER A 358 0.19 -39.62 -2.18
C SER A 358 -1.18 -38.99 -2.50
N ARG A 359 -1.22 -38.40 -3.71
CA ARG A 359 -2.25 -38.54 -4.77
C ARG A 359 -3.59 -39.17 -4.34
N GLN A 360 -4.70 -38.44 -4.50
CA GLN A 360 -5.63 -38.48 -5.67
C GLN A 360 -7.02 -37.92 -5.30
N THR A 361 -7.63 -37.30 -6.32
CA THR A 361 -9.06 -37.04 -6.56
C THR A 361 -9.82 -35.97 -5.76
N ALA A 362 -10.51 -35.16 -6.56
CA ALA A 362 -11.35 -34.04 -6.20
C ALA A 362 -12.60 -34.44 -5.39
N SER A 363 -12.91 -33.67 -4.37
CA SER A 363 -14.26 -33.14 -4.16
C SER A 363 -14.14 -31.86 -3.33
N MET A 364 -14.94 -30.85 -3.68
CA MET A 364 -15.15 -29.66 -2.85
C MET A 364 -15.66 -30.11 -1.49
N LEU A 365 -14.90 -29.90 -0.43
CA LEU A 365 -15.31 -29.71 0.96
C LEU A 365 -14.04 -29.25 1.72
N VAL A 366 -14.12 -28.12 2.42
CA VAL A 366 -13.00 -27.56 3.21
C VAL A 366 -12.49 -28.63 4.18
N PRO A 367 -11.18 -28.94 4.24
CA PRO A 367 -10.65 -29.95 5.15
C PRO A 367 -11.00 -29.63 6.62
N PRO A 368 -11.45 -30.62 7.42
CA PRO A 368 -11.79 -30.44 8.84
C PRO A 368 -10.67 -29.80 9.68
N ASP A 369 -9.41 -30.01 9.29
CA ASP A 369 -8.25 -29.50 10.02
C ASP A 369 -8.04 -27.98 9.84
N MET A 370 -8.43 -27.40 8.69
CA MET A 370 -8.40 -25.93 8.49
C MET A 370 -9.48 -25.23 9.33
N LEU A 371 -10.64 -25.87 9.49
CA LEU A 371 -11.63 -25.40 10.46
C LEU A 371 -11.06 -25.48 11.88
N ALA A 372 -10.27 -26.51 12.23
CA ALA A 372 -9.75 -26.68 13.57
C ALA A 372 -8.72 -25.60 13.98
N ALA A 373 -7.81 -25.18 13.10
CA ALA A 373 -6.80 -24.18 13.43
C ALA A 373 -7.33 -22.74 13.43
N GLN A 374 -8.16 -22.37 12.46
CA GLN A 374 -8.91 -21.11 12.49
C GLN A 374 -9.83 -21.07 13.73
N SER A 375 -10.53 -22.16 14.02
CA SER A 375 -11.36 -22.28 15.24
C SER A 375 -10.54 -22.17 16.52
N LYS A 376 -9.30 -22.71 16.54
CA LYS A 376 -8.41 -22.61 17.70
C LYS A 376 -7.88 -21.19 17.90
N MET A 377 -7.54 -20.48 16.82
CA MET A 377 -7.12 -19.09 16.90
C MET A 377 -8.29 -18.18 17.30
N VAL A 378 -9.47 -18.39 16.72
CA VAL A 378 -10.71 -17.70 17.10
C VAL A 378 -11.06 -17.99 18.57
N TYR A 379 -10.91 -19.24 19.03
CA TYR A 379 -11.09 -19.61 20.44
C TYR A 379 -10.12 -18.87 21.36
N GLN A 380 -8.84 -18.79 21.01
CA GLN A 380 -7.83 -18.10 21.80
C GLN A 380 -8.03 -16.58 21.80
N LEU A 381 -8.49 -16.00 20.69
CA LEU A 381 -8.93 -14.61 20.61
C LEU A 381 -10.19 -14.37 21.46
N ASN A 382 -11.15 -15.31 21.48
CA ASN A 382 -12.32 -15.24 22.35
C ASN A 382 -11.93 -15.26 23.83
N LYS A 383 -10.96 -16.12 24.19
CA LYS A 383 -10.39 -16.18 25.53
C LYS A 383 -9.67 -14.88 25.88
N TYR A 384 -8.78 -14.38 25.01
CA TYR A 384 -8.11 -13.08 25.17
C TYR A 384 -9.09 -11.94 25.35
N TYR A 385 -10.17 -11.95 24.57
CA TYR A 385 -11.23 -10.96 24.68
C TYR A 385 -11.89 -11.01 26.07
N THR A 386 -12.24 -12.19 26.53
CA THR A 386 -12.92 -12.39 27.83
C THR A 386 -12.01 -12.07 29.01
N GLU A 387 -10.71 -12.39 28.93
CA GLU A 387 -9.78 -12.21 30.03
C GLU A 387 -9.11 -10.84 30.03
N LYS A 388 -8.50 -10.43 28.90
CA LYS A 388 -7.67 -9.23 28.82
C LYS A 388 -8.48 -8.01 28.38
N VAL A 389 -9.30 -8.16 27.33
CA VAL A 389 -10.06 -7.02 26.78
C VAL A 389 -11.19 -6.61 27.72
N GLN A 390 -11.93 -7.54 28.30
CA GLN A 390 -12.97 -7.21 29.28
C GLN A 390 -12.37 -6.65 30.58
N SER A 391 -11.25 -7.19 31.07
CA SER A 391 -10.55 -6.62 32.21
C SER A 391 -10.12 -5.17 31.95
N ARG A 392 -9.53 -4.90 30.78
CA ARG A 392 -9.22 -3.54 30.32
C ARG A 392 -10.47 -2.65 30.31
N LYS A 393 -11.58 -3.11 29.69
CA LYS A 393 -12.83 -2.34 29.61
C LYS A 393 -13.40 -2.01 30.99
N LEU A 394 -13.43 -2.99 31.90
CA LEU A 394 -13.93 -2.82 33.26
C LEU A 394 -13.05 -1.84 34.04
N GLN A 395 -11.73 -1.98 33.97
CA GLN A 395 -10.80 -1.08 34.63
C GLN A 395 -10.92 0.35 34.09
N THR A 396 -10.94 0.52 32.77
CA THR A 396 -11.11 1.83 32.13
C THR A 396 -12.45 2.45 32.49
N SER A 397 -13.55 1.68 32.52
CA SER A 397 -14.87 2.20 32.92
C SER A 397 -14.89 2.72 34.36
N LYS A 398 -14.23 2.01 35.30
CA LYS A 398 -14.06 2.50 36.68
C LYS A 398 -13.24 3.80 36.72
N THR A 399 -12.14 3.86 35.98
CA THR A 399 -11.32 5.07 35.87
C THR A 399 -12.10 6.24 35.30
N ILE A 400 -12.92 6.01 34.25
CA ILE A 400 -13.74 7.04 33.62
C ILE A 400 -14.71 7.66 34.63
N GLN A 401 -15.38 6.84 35.44
CA GLN A 401 -16.32 7.30 36.47
C GLN A 401 -15.63 8.18 37.53
N GLU A 402 -14.40 7.83 37.91
CA GLU A 402 -13.59 8.64 38.83
C GLU A 402 -13.17 9.96 38.21
N VAL A 403 -12.58 9.89 37.01
CA VAL A 403 -12.04 11.04 36.28
C VAL A 403 -13.14 12.05 35.91
N CYS A 404 -14.28 11.58 35.42
CA CYS A 404 -15.36 12.47 34.98
C CYS A 404 -15.98 13.26 36.12
N ARG A 405 -16.05 12.70 37.35
CA ARG A 405 -16.51 13.46 38.52
C ARG A 405 -15.61 14.65 38.84
N VAL A 406 -14.30 14.45 38.77
CA VAL A 406 -13.32 15.54 38.99
C VAL A 406 -13.45 16.59 37.88
N VAL A 407 -13.58 16.16 36.62
CA VAL A 407 -13.75 17.09 35.49
C VAL A 407 -15.05 17.88 35.61
N GLN A 408 -16.16 17.25 36.00
CA GLN A 408 -17.45 17.92 36.21
C GLN A 408 -17.36 18.99 37.31
N ASP A 409 -16.69 18.70 38.43
CA ASP A 409 -16.50 19.65 39.52
C ASP A 409 -15.61 20.84 39.11
N VAL A 410 -14.52 20.58 38.36
CA VAL A 410 -13.68 21.64 37.78
C VAL A 410 -14.48 22.48 36.79
N LEU A 411 -15.24 21.88 35.88
CA LEU A 411 -16.05 22.61 34.90
C LEU A 411 -17.18 23.41 35.55
N LYS A 412 -17.74 22.94 36.66
CA LYS A 412 -18.72 23.70 37.45
C LYS A 412 -18.11 25.00 38.00
N GLU A 413 -16.89 24.96 38.53
CA GLU A 413 -16.17 26.15 39.00
C GLU A 413 -15.76 27.08 37.84
N VAL A 414 -15.53 26.54 36.64
CA VAL A 414 -15.36 27.34 35.43
C VAL A 414 -16.67 28.06 35.06
N GLU A 415 -17.79 27.35 35.07
CA GLU A 415 -19.11 27.88 34.71
C GLU A 415 -19.56 29.01 35.66
N VAL A 416 -19.24 28.92 36.96
CA VAL A 416 -19.47 30.00 37.94
C VAL A 416 -18.74 31.30 37.54
N GLN A 417 -17.55 31.19 36.95
CA GLN A 417 -16.74 32.34 36.54
C GLN A 417 -17.06 32.81 35.11
N GLU A 418 -17.48 31.89 34.24
CA GLU A 418 -17.79 32.15 32.84
C GLU A 418 -18.94 31.23 32.39
N PRO A 419 -20.21 31.70 32.49
CA PRO A 419 -21.40 30.90 32.23
C PRO A 419 -21.54 30.39 30.78
N ARG A 420 -20.68 30.83 29.86
CA ARG A 420 -20.65 30.36 28.47
C ARG A 420 -19.97 29.00 28.30
N PHE A 421 -19.12 28.58 29.24
CA PHE A 421 -18.43 27.28 29.23
C PHE A 421 -19.21 26.26 30.06
N ILE A 422 -20.44 25.96 29.62
CA ILE A 422 -21.33 24.99 30.28
C ILE A 422 -20.79 23.58 30.05
N SER A 423 -20.73 22.77 31.10
CA SER A 423 -20.30 21.38 30.98
C SER A 423 -21.26 20.55 30.11
N SER A 424 -20.80 20.10 28.94
CA SER A 424 -21.51 19.10 28.14
C SER A 424 -21.31 17.66 28.63
N LEU A 425 -20.43 17.46 29.62
CA LEU A 425 -20.04 16.15 30.12
C LEU A 425 -21.15 15.56 31.02
N THR A 426 -22.05 14.81 30.40
CA THR A 426 -23.24 14.24 31.03
C THR A 426 -23.17 12.71 31.04
N ASP A 427 -23.55 12.09 32.16
CA ASP A 427 -23.58 10.63 32.31
C ASP A 427 -24.92 10.07 31.83
N TYR A 428 -24.89 9.25 30.79
CA TYR A 428 -26.01 8.43 30.34
C TYR A 428 -25.67 6.95 30.52
N ASN A 429 -26.05 6.39 31.67
CA ASN A 429 -25.86 4.96 32.00
C ASN A 429 -24.40 4.49 31.88
N GLY A 430 -23.46 5.29 32.39
CA GLY A 430 -22.03 4.99 32.39
C GLY A 430 -21.30 5.39 31.11
N LYS A 431 -21.97 6.12 30.20
CA LYS A 431 -21.36 6.71 29.00
C LYS A 431 -21.42 8.22 29.08
N PHE A 432 -20.29 8.86 28.81
CA PHE A 432 -20.16 10.31 28.83
C PHE A 432 -20.07 10.84 27.41
N ASP A 433 -20.96 11.77 27.06
CA ASP A 433 -20.92 12.40 25.73
C ASP A 433 -19.66 13.26 25.58
N GLY A 434 -19.03 13.19 24.40
CA GLY A 434 -17.75 13.86 24.13
C GLY A 434 -16.51 13.25 24.81
N LEU A 435 -16.61 12.12 25.51
CA LEU A 435 -15.44 11.45 26.12
C LEU A 435 -14.76 10.45 25.18
N GLU A 436 -13.48 10.64 24.92
CA GLU A 436 -12.63 9.70 24.20
C GLU A 436 -11.54 9.09 25.10
N VAL A 437 -11.36 7.77 24.98
CA VAL A 437 -10.29 7.01 25.65
C VAL A 437 -9.06 6.93 24.74
N ILE A 438 -8.02 7.66 25.10
CA ILE A 438 -6.71 7.63 24.42
C ILE A 438 -5.90 6.43 24.91
N SER A 439 -5.83 6.21 26.22
CA SER A 439 -5.19 5.07 26.88
C SER A 439 -5.92 4.75 28.19
N PRO A 440 -5.57 3.67 28.92
CA PRO A 440 -6.16 3.38 30.23
C PRO A 440 -5.93 4.47 31.28
N VAL A 441 -5.01 5.41 31.04
CA VAL A 441 -4.68 6.51 31.94
C VAL A 441 -4.76 7.90 31.29
N GLU A 442 -5.12 7.98 30.00
CA GLU A 442 -5.22 9.23 29.24
C GLU A 442 -6.57 9.34 28.53
N PHE A 443 -7.22 10.49 28.68
CA PHE A 443 -8.57 10.76 28.18
C PHE A 443 -8.64 12.13 27.51
N GLU A 444 -9.53 12.29 26.54
CA GLU A 444 -9.94 13.58 25.99
C GLU A 444 -11.44 13.77 26.27
N VAL A 445 -11.80 14.90 26.86
CA VAL A 445 -13.17 15.36 27.06
C VAL A 445 -13.41 16.52 26.11
N VAL A 446 -14.29 16.32 25.14
CA VAL A 446 -14.75 17.36 24.24
C VAL A 446 -15.83 18.18 24.94
N LEU A 447 -15.54 19.45 25.21
CA LEU A 447 -16.47 20.40 25.79
C LEU A 447 -17.24 21.09 24.67
N TYR A 448 -18.47 20.65 24.42
CA TYR A 448 -19.33 21.23 23.39
C TYR A 448 -19.86 22.59 23.83
N LEU A 449 -19.43 23.62 23.11
CA LEU A 449 -19.86 24.99 23.31
C LEU A 449 -21.25 25.22 22.70
N ASN A 450 -21.91 26.29 23.13
CA ASN A 450 -23.16 26.76 22.52
C ASN A 450 -23.02 26.97 21.01
N GLN A 451 -24.13 26.98 20.28
CA GLN A 451 -24.12 27.03 18.82
C GLN A 451 -23.25 28.16 18.24
N MET A 452 -22.62 27.88 17.09
CA MET A 452 -21.75 28.82 16.37
C MET A 452 -22.46 30.11 15.91
N GLY A 453 -23.79 30.09 15.82
CA GLY A 453 -24.62 31.26 15.54
C GLY A 453 -24.35 31.87 14.17
N VAL A 454 -23.83 33.10 14.15
CA VAL A 454 -23.61 33.91 12.93
C VAL A 454 -22.34 33.57 12.14
N LEU A 455 -21.57 32.60 12.62
CA LEU A 455 -20.33 32.13 12.03
C LEU A 455 -20.60 31.03 10.99
N ASN A 456 -19.95 31.16 9.83
CA ASN A 456 -19.95 30.16 8.79
C ASN A 456 -18.74 29.25 8.92
N PHE A 457 -18.96 27.96 8.75
CA PHE A 457 -17.91 26.98 8.52
C PHE A 457 -17.26 27.18 7.14
N VAL A 458 -15.94 27.24 7.10
CA VAL A 458 -15.16 27.39 5.87
C VAL A 458 -14.05 26.34 5.84
N ASP A 459 -14.14 25.45 4.84
CA ASP A 459 -13.14 24.44 4.52
C ASP A 459 -12.83 24.50 3.02
N ASP A 460 -11.69 25.09 2.68
CA ASP A 460 -11.17 25.20 1.31
C ASP A 460 -10.04 24.19 1.03
N GLY A 461 -9.72 23.31 1.99
CA GLY A 461 -8.65 22.33 1.88
C GLY A 461 -7.23 22.88 2.02
N THR A 462 -7.05 24.18 2.29
CA THR A 462 -5.70 24.79 2.45
C THR A 462 -5.03 24.41 3.75
N LEU A 463 -5.82 24.17 4.81
CA LEU A 463 -5.36 23.76 6.13
C LEU A 463 -5.62 22.25 6.32
N PRO A 464 -4.60 21.38 6.14
CA PRO A 464 -4.81 19.94 6.24
C PRO A 464 -5.25 19.57 7.66
N GLY A 465 -6.41 18.92 7.78
CA GLY A 465 -6.97 18.50 9.07
C GLY A 465 -7.68 19.60 9.85
N CYS A 466 -7.79 20.83 9.30
CA CYS A 466 -8.39 21.95 10.00
C CYS A 466 -9.35 22.73 9.12
N ALA A 467 -10.18 23.54 9.75
CA ALA A 467 -11.08 24.49 9.11
C ALA A 467 -11.11 25.80 9.90
N VAL A 468 -11.78 26.82 9.37
CA VAL A 468 -11.98 28.10 10.06
C VAL A 468 -13.45 28.46 10.19
N LEU A 469 -13.77 29.22 11.22
CA LEU A 469 -15.09 29.81 11.43
C LEU A 469 -15.01 31.31 11.16
N LYS A 470 -15.80 31.81 10.20
CA LYS A 470 -15.77 33.21 9.77
C LYS A 470 -17.14 33.85 9.86
N LEU A 471 -17.20 35.12 10.29
CA LEU A 471 -18.45 35.89 10.24
C LEU A 471 -19.02 35.92 8.81
N SER A 472 -20.31 35.62 8.71
CA SER A 472 -21.08 35.77 7.47
C SER A 472 -21.17 37.23 7.01
N ASP A 473 -21.24 38.16 7.97
CA ASP A 473 -21.27 39.60 7.76
C ASP A 473 -20.66 40.29 8.99
N GLY A 474 -19.74 41.24 8.78
CA GLY A 474 -19.06 41.97 9.83
C GLY A 474 -20.01 42.76 10.75
N ARG A 475 -21.18 43.16 10.25
CA ARG A 475 -22.22 43.84 11.06
C ARG A 475 -22.82 42.94 12.13
N LYS A 476 -22.72 41.62 11.96
CA LYS A 476 -23.22 40.62 12.91
C LYS A 476 -22.23 40.31 14.04
N ARG A 477 -21.06 40.98 14.08
CA ARG A 477 -20.01 40.72 15.07
C ARG A 477 -20.50 40.83 16.51
N SER A 478 -21.26 41.89 16.83
CA SER A 478 -21.83 42.12 18.15
C SER A 478 -22.93 41.14 18.54
N MET A 479 -23.51 40.41 17.59
CA MET A 479 -24.51 39.38 17.85
C MET A 479 -23.89 38.01 18.20
N SER A 480 -22.56 37.86 18.07
CA SER A 480 -21.88 36.63 18.45
C SER A 480 -21.66 36.56 19.96
N LEU A 481 -21.97 35.40 20.55
CA LEU A 481 -21.66 35.08 21.96
C LEU A 481 -20.15 35.12 22.26
N TRP A 482 -19.33 34.99 21.21
CA TRP A 482 -17.89 34.80 21.28
C TRP A 482 -17.12 36.02 20.73
N VAL A 483 -17.74 37.21 20.80
CA VAL A 483 -17.28 38.43 20.12
C VAL A 483 -15.82 38.80 20.42
N GLU A 484 -15.33 38.58 21.64
CA GLU A 484 -13.97 38.90 22.06
C GLU A 484 -12.92 37.96 21.44
N PHE A 485 -13.35 36.78 21.00
CA PHE A 485 -12.49 35.79 20.35
C PHE A 485 -12.44 35.95 18.83
N ILE A 486 -13.26 36.85 18.27
CA ILE A 486 -13.27 37.15 16.83
C ILE A 486 -12.13 38.11 16.49
N THR A 487 -11.27 37.71 15.55
CA THR A 487 -10.15 38.53 15.06
C THR A 487 -10.63 39.74 14.27
N ALA A 488 -9.74 40.71 14.02
CA ALA A 488 -10.06 41.87 13.18
C ALA A 488 -10.52 41.45 11.77
N SER A 489 -9.99 40.34 11.26
CA SER A 489 -10.34 39.75 9.96
C SER A 489 -11.66 38.94 9.98
N GLY A 490 -12.34 38.88 11.13
CA GLY A 490 -13.65 38.22 11.28
C GLY A 490 -13.62 36.71 11.52
N TYR A 491 -12.47 36.13 11.86
CA TYR A 491 -12.35 34.71 12.19
C TYR A 491 -12.51 34.46 13.70
N LEU A 492 -13.23 33.42 14.09
CA LEU A 492 -13.29 32.99 15.48
C LEU A 492 -12.02 32.20 15.84
N SER A 493 -11.20 32.79 16.72
CA SER A 493 -9.88 32.25 17.03
C SER A 493 -9.92 31.10 18.04
N ALA A 494 -9.63 29.88 17.56
CA ALA A 494 -9.53 28.69 18.41
C ALA A 494 -8.51 28.89 19.54
N ARG A 495 -7.33 29.45 19.22
CA ARG A 495 -6.25 29.69 20.19
C ARG A 495 -6.66 30.66 21.29
N LYS A 496 -7.29 31.80 20.95
CA LYS A 496 -7.74 32.77 21.97
C LYS A 496 -8.76 32.15 22.90
N MET A 497 -9.69 31.37 22.35
CA MET A 497 -10.70 30.67 23.14
C MET A 497 -10.07 29.65 24.09
N ARG A 498 -9.16 28.82 23.60
CA ARG A 498 -8.42 27.85 24.42
C ARG A 498 -7.58 28.53 25.50
N SER A 499 -6.90 29.62 25.17
CA SER A 499 -6.10 30.38 26.14
C SER A 499 -6.95 30.95 27.27
N ARG A 500 -8.12 31.54 26.96
CA ARG A 500 -9.04 32.01 27.99
C ARG A 500 -9.59 30.86 28.84
N PHE A 501 -9.99 29.77 28.20
CA PHE A 501 -10.48 28.57 28.88
C PHE A 501 -9.40 27.96 29.80
N GLN A 502 -8.14 27.93 29.37
CA GLN A 502 -7.01 27.48 30.17
C GLN A 502 -6.83 28.32 31.45
N THR A 503 -6.94 29.65 31.37
CA THR A 503 -6.88 30.52 32.56
C THR A 503 -8.02 30.21 33.54
N LEU A 504 -9.23 30.01 33.03
CA LEU A 504 -10.39 29.69 33.86
C LEU A 504 -10.23 28.33 34.55
N VAL A 505 -9.75 27.31 33.82
CA VAL A 505 -9.52 25.98 34.36
C VAL A 505 -8.39 25.97 35.38
N ALA A 506 -7.33 26.77 35.19
CA ALA A 506 -6.27 26.94 36.19
C ALA A 506 -6.85 27.46 37.51
N GLN A 507 -7.66 28.53 37.45
CA GLN A 507 -8.32 29.11 38.62
C GLN A 507 -9.34 28.17 39.26
N ALA A 508 -10.04 27.37 38.44
CA ALA A 508 -10.98 26.37 38.91
C ALA A 508 -10.29 25.21 39.64
N CYS A 509 -9.12 24.75 39.17
CA CYS A 509 -8.35 23.72 39.86
C CYS A 509 -8.01 24.12 41.30
N ASP A 510 -7.70 25.41 41.55
CA ASP A 510 -7.36 25.91 42.88
C ASP A 510 -8.58 26.01 43.83
N LYS A 511 -9.80 26.09 43.29
CA LYS A 511 -11.04 26.31 44.04
C LYS A 511 -11.91 25.06 44.18
N CYS A 512 -11.79 24.10 43.28
CA CYS A 512 -12.66 22.93 43.21
C CYS A 512 -12.54 22.03 44.45
N SER A 513 -13.56 21.19 44.64
CA SER A 513 -13.63 20.21 45.75
C SER A 513 -12.46 19.23 45.71
N TYR A 514 -11.87 19.02 44.53
CA TYR A 514 -10.77 18.09 44.28
C TYR A 514 -9.38 18.72 44.23
N ARG A 515 -9.21 20.00 44.60
CA ARG A 515 -7.95 20.78 44.45
C ARG A 515 -6.66 20.08 44.92
N ASP A 516 -6.74 19.26 45.97
CA ASP A 516 -5.57 18.52 46.50
C ASP A 516 -5.16 17.33 45.61
N SER A 517 -6.03 16.93 44.69
CA SER A 517 -5.91 15.74 43.83
C SER A 517 -5.96 16.05 42.34
N VAL A 518 -6.15 17.31 41.93
CA VAL A 518 -6.14 17.73 40.53
C VAL A 518 -5.22 18.92 40.34
N LYS A 519 -4.37 18.85 39.33
CA LYS A 519 -3.49 19.96 38.93
C LYS A 519 -3.54 20.16 37.44
N MET A 520 -3.47 21.41 36.99
CA MET A 520 -3.27 21.70 35.57
C MET A 520 -1.82 21.42 35.18
N ILE A 521 -1.59 20.75 34.05
CA ILE A 521 -0.26 20.52 33.48
C ILE A 521 0.25 21.82 32.86
N ALA A 522 1.46 22.24 33.25
CA ALA A 522 2.13 23.42 32.72
C ALA A 522 2.82 23.15 31.36
N ASP A 523 3.38 24.20 30.75
CA ASP A 523 4.19 24.15 29.53
C ASP A 523 3.47 23.56 28.30
N THR A 524 2.16 23.79 28.20
CA THR A 524 1.34 23.40 27.05
C THR A 524 0.26 24.45 26.79
N THR A 525 -0.16 24.60 25.54
CA THR A 525 -1.34 25.42 25.20
C THR A 525 -2.66 24.65 25.34
N GLU A 526 -2.58 23.34 25.59
CA GLU A 526 -3.74 22.47 25.80
C GLU A 526 -4.19 22.53 27.26
N VAL A 527 -5.50 22.42 27.49
CA VAL A 527 -6.04 22.30 28.84
C VAL A 527 -5.95 20.85 29.28
N LYS A 528 -4.91 20.52 30.05
CA LYS A 528 -4.69 19.16 30.57
C LYS A 528 -4.67 19.14 32.08
N LEU A 529 -5.48 18.25 32.65
CA LEU A 529 -5.54 17.98 34.08
C LEU A 529 -4.75 16.71 34.39
N ARG A 530 -3.94 16.76 35.45
CA ARG A 530 -3.36 15.60 36.10
C ARG A 530 -4.15 15.30 37.36
N ILE A 531 -4.84 14.17 37.38
CA ILE A 531 -5.69 13.71 38.49
C ILE A 531 -4.95 12.60 39.24
N ARG A 532 -4.81 12.77 40.56
CA ARG A 532 -4.13 11.86 41.50
C ARG A 532 -2.73 11.44 41.06
N GLU A 533 -2.01 12.35 40.40
CA GLU A 533 -0.68 12.13 39.83
C GLU A 533 -0.59 10.94 38.84
N ARG A 534 -1.72 10.41 38.38
CA ARG A 534 -1.80 9.16 37.60
C ARG A 534 -2.52 9.32 36.28
N TYR A 535 -3.63 10.05 36.27
CA TYR A 535 -4.50 10.17 35.10
C TYR A 535 -4.33 11.52 34.44
N ILE A 536 -4.28 11.53 33.11
CA ILE A 536 -4.21 12.76 32.32
C ILE A 536 -5.52 12.92 31.57
N VAL A 537 -6.12 14.10 31.66
CA VAL A 537 -7.36 14.43 30.97
C VAL A 537 -7.17 15.72 30.21
N GLN A 538 -7.28 15.67 28.89
CA GLN A 538 -7.39 16.87 28.08
C GLN A 538 -8.85 17.31 28.00
N ILE A 539 -9.13 18.59 28.22
CA ILE A 539 -10.46 19.17 27.99
C ILE A 539 -10.37 20.08 26.78
N THR A 540 -11.07 19.73 25.70
CA THR A 540 -10.96 20.41 24.40
C THR A 540 -12.27 21.14 24.09
N PRO A 541 -12.31 22.49 24.13
CA PRO A 541 -13.47 23.25 23.67
C PRO A 541 -13.77 22.98 22.20
N ALA A 542 -15.05 22.81 21.85
CA ALA A 542 -15.44 22.41 20.51
C ALA A 542 -16.82 22.90 20.07
N PHE A 543 -17.04 22.92 18.77
CA PHE A 543 -18.37 23.07 18.17
C PHE A 543 -18.76 21.82 17.40
N LYS A 544 -20.01 21.38 17.58
CA LYS A 544 -20.59 20.24 16.86
C LYS A 544 -21.22 20.70 15.55
N CYS A 545 -20.88 20.06 14.44
CA CYS A 545 -21.35 20.37 13.08
C CYS A 545 -22.20 19.21 12.52
N ALA A 546 -23.36 18.96 13.11
CA ALA A 546 -24.28 17.91 12.65
C ALA A 546 -24.94 18.28 11.31
N GLY A 547 -25.20 17.28 10.46
CA GLY A 547 -25.84 17.46 9.15
C GLY A 547 -25.00 18.20 8.09
N LEU A 548 -23.75 18.53 8.40
CA LEU A 548 -22.78 19.13 7.49
C LEU A 548 -21.65 18.15 7.22
N TRP A 549 -21.07 18.20 6.02
CA TRP A 549 -19.89 17.40 5.67
C TRP A 549 -18.76 18.29 5.13
N PRO A 550 -17.52 18.16 5.63
CA PRO A 550 -16.40 19.00 5.18
C PRO A 550 -16.08 18.79 3.71
N ARG A 551 -15.70 19.86 3.01
CA ARG A 551 -15.33 19.80 1.59
C ARG A 551 -14.08 18.94 1.39
N SER A 552 -13.12 19.04 2.28
CA SER A 552 -11.89 18.23 2.30
C SER A 552 -12.17 16.73 2.42
N ALA A 553 -13.30 16.34 3.02
CA ALA A 553 -13.78 14.96 3.13
C ALA A 553 -14.88 14.60 2.11
N ALA A 554 -15.27 15.51 1.21
CA ALA A 554 -16.40 15.30 0.31
C ALA A 554 -16.15 14.25 -0.77
N HIS A 555 -14.88 13.91 -1.02
CA HIS A 555 -14.48 12.81 -1.90
C HIS A 555 -14.90 11.43 -1.36
N TRP A 556 -15.29 11.33 -0.09
CA TRP A 556 -15.76 10.10 0.53
C TRP A 556 -17.28 9.93 0.39
N PRO A 557 -17.77 8.72 0.06
CA PRO A 557 -17.00 7.50 -0.25
C PRO A 557 -16.44 7.51 -1.69
N LEU A 558 -15.38 6.73 -1.93
CA LEU A 558 -14.80 6.58 -3.25
C LEU A 558 -15.70 5.70 -4.16
N PRO A 559 -16.05 6.12 -5.39
CA PRO A 559 -17.02 5.41 -6.24
C PRO A 559 -16.69 3.95 -6.55
N GLN A 560 -15.40 3.59 -6.56
CA GLN A 560 -14.93 2.24 -6.84
C GLN A 560 -15.01 1.28 -5.64
N ILE A 561 -15.31 1.80 -4.44
CA ILE A 561 -15.33 1.02 -3.21
C ILE A 561 -16.80 0.68 -2.88
N PRO A 562 -17.18 -0.61 -2.84
CA PRO A 562 -18.57 -1.01 -2.64
C PRO A 562 -19.02 -0.97 -1.17
N TRP A 563 -18.22 -0.37 -0.28
CA TRP A 563 -18.49 -0.20 1.14
C TRP A 563 -18.28 1.26 1.56
N PRO A 564 -19.11 1.79 2.47
CA PRO A 564 -20.27 1.15 3.08
C PRO A 564 -21.50 1.19 2.16
N HIS A 565 -22.57 0.52 2.57
CA HIS A 565 -23.87 0.63 1.89
C HIS A 565 -24.33 2.11 1.86
N PRO A 566 -24.96 2.61 0.77
CA PRO A 566 -25.36 4.01 0.64
C PRO A 566 -26.17 4.58 1.82
N ASN A 567 -27.03 3.77 2.46
CA ASN A 567 -27.77 4.20 3.66
C ASN A 567 -26.84 4.56 4.82
N ILE A 568 -25.78 3.76 5.04
CA ILE A 568 -24.77 4.06 6.06
C ILE A 568 -23.99 5.31 5.69
N VAL A 569 -23.73 5.57 4.40
CA VAL A 569 -23.10 6.83 3.95
C VAL A 569 -23.93 8.04 4.39
N VAL A 570 -25.25 7.97 4.19
CA VAL A 570 -26.17 9.04 4.62
C VAL A 570 -26.10 9.20 6.13
N GLU A 571 -26.25 8.11 6.89
CA GLU A 571 -26.16 8.15 8.37
C GLU A 571 -24.86 8.77 8.86
N VAL A 572 -23.71 8.33 8.31
CA VAL A 572 -22.38 8.85 8.67
C VAL A 572 -22.26 10.34 8.36
N LYS A 573 -22.77 10.81 7.21
CA LYS A 573 -22.76 12.24 6.87
C LYS A 573 -23.75 13.04 7.71
N THR A 574 -24.85 12.44 8.17
CA THR A 574 -25.80 13.07 9.08
C THR A 574 -25.20 13.29 10.47
N GLU A 575 -24.39 12.35 10.99
CA GLU A 575 -23.63 12.56 12.25
C GLU A 575 -22.74 13.81 12.16
N GLY A 576 -22.17 14.08 10.99
CA GLY A 576 -21.34 15.24 10.72
C GLY A 576 -19.94 15.11 11.33
N PHE A 577 -19.43 16.21 11.89
CA PHE A 577 -18.08 16.30 12.45
C PHE A 577 -18.03 17.34 13.57
N ASP A 578 -16.92 17.37 14.31
CA ASP A 578 -16.64 18.35 15.35
C ASP A 578 -15.46 19.25 14.96
N LEU A 579 -15.51 20.51 15.40
CA LEU A 579 -14.44 21.49 15.32
C LEU A 579 -13.80 21.64 16.69
N LEU A 580 -12.59 21.13 16.85
CA LEU A 580 -11.86 21.08 18.11
C LEU A 580 -10.86 22.24 18.21
N SER A 581 -10.87 22.95 19.33
CA SER A 581 -9.81 23.90 19.65
C SER A 581 -8.63 23.18 20.29
N LYS A 582 -7.76 22.62 19.45
CA LYS A 582 -6.47 22.02 19.86
C LYS A 582 -5.38 22.28 18.83
N GLU A 583 -4.13 22.05 19.19
CA GLU A 583 -3.01 22.15 18.26
C GLU A 583 -3.09 21.06 17.18
N CYS A 584 -2.78 21.46 15.95
CA CYS A 584 -2.63 20.54 14.84
C CYS A 584 -1.15 20.37 14.50
N ILE A 585 -0.61 19.16 14.70
CA ILE A 585 0.77 18.82 14.33
C ILE A 585 1.02 19.07 12.83
N ALA A 586 -0.02 19.03 12.00
CA ALA A 586 0.12 19.32 10.57
C ALA A 586 0.45 20.79 10.25
N LEU A 587 0.20 21.71 11.18
CA LEU A 587 0.43 23.15 11.03
C LEU A 587 1.70 23.64 11.74
N GLN A 588 2.29 22.86 12.65
CA GLN A 588 3.50 23.21 13.38
C GLN A 588 4.66 23.60 12.43
N GLY A 589 5.28 24.75 12.69
CA GLY A 589 6.44 25.27 11.94
C GLY A 589 6.10 26.13 10.71
N LYS A 590 4.82 26.25 10.32
CA LYS A 590 4.39 27.22 9.31
C LYS A 590 4.00 28.52 10.01
N GLN A 591 4.86 29.54 9.96
CA GLN A 591 4.57 30.89 10.48
C GLN A 591 3.41 31.54 9.71
N SER A 592 2.18 31.15 10.03
CA SER A 592 0.96 31.66 9.41
C SER A 592 0.05 32.19 10.52
N ALA A 593 -0.37 33.44 10.39
CA ALA A 593 -1.34 34.05 11.31
C ALA A 593 -2.65 33.23 11.42
N MET A 594 -2.98 32.42 10.39
CA MET A 594 -4.16 31.56 10.37
C MET A 594 -4.03 30.30 11.26
N GLU A 595 -2.84 29.93 11.73
CA GLU A 595 -2.67 28.77 12.62
C GLU A 595 -3.40 28.96 13.96
N GLY A 596 -3.44 30.19 14.48
CA GLY A 596 -4.16 30.49 15.72
C GLY A 596 -5.68 30.49 15.57
N ASP A 597 -6.17 30.65 14.35
CA ASP A 597 -7.59 30.78 14.04
C ASP A 597 -8.25 29.47 13.57
N ALA A 598 -7.43 28.45 13.30
CA ALA A 598 -7.87 27.17 12.78
C ALA A 598 -8.41 26.24 13.88
N TRP A 599 -9.43 25.47 13.53
CA TRP A 599 -10.09 24.46 14.34
C TRP A 599 -9.81 23.08 13.74
N VAL A 600 -9.44 22.10 14.56
CA VAL A 600 -9.13 20.74 14.11
C VAL A 600 -10.42 19.98 13.81
N LEU A 601 -10.49 19.34 12.64
CA LEU A 601 -11.61 18.48 12.26
C LEU A 601 -11.53 17.15 13.02
N SER A 602 -12.63 16.72 13.63
CA SER A 602 -12.78 15.40 14.26
C SER A 602 -14.04 14.70 13.76
N PHE A 603 -13.93 13.41 13.47
CA PHE A 603 -15.03 12.59 12.93
C PHE A 603 -15.47 11.51 13.91
N PHE A 604 -15.27 11.71 15.22
CA PHE A 604 -15.41 10.64 16.21
C PHE A 604 -16.73 9.86 16.12
N GLU A 605 -17.87 10.57 16.07
CA GLU A 605 -19.19 9.94 15.95
C GLU A 605 -19.44 9.32 14.56
N ALA A 606 -19.07 10.02 13.49
CA ALA A 606 -19.14 9.50 12.12
C ALA A 606 -18.34 8.19 11.96
N GLU A 607 -17.13 8.11 12.51
CA GLU A 607 -16.33 6.88 12.53
C GLU A 607 -16.97 5.78 13.39
N ASN A 608 -17.58 6.13 14.52
CA ASN A 608 -18.26 5.17 15.39
C ASN A 608 -19.53 4.59 14.74
N ARG A 609 -20.26 5.42 13.97
CA ARG A 609 -21.38 5.02 13.12
C ARG A 609 -20.91 4.08 12.02
N LEU A 610 -19.82 4.43 11.34
CA LEU A 610 -19.27 3.66 10.23
C LEU A 610 -18.72 2.28 10.65
N LEU A 611 -18.24 2.14 11.89
CA LEU A 611 -17.76 0.87 12.44
C LEU A 611 -18.86 -0.02 13.05
N GLN A 612 -20.13 0.22 12.74
CA GLN A 612 -21.22 -0.68 13.15
C GLN A 612 -21.26 -1.96 12.29
N GLY A 613 -21.86 -3.02 12.83
CA GLY A 613 -21.97 -4.32 12.15
C GLY A 613 -20.77 -5.26 12.32
N GLY A 614 -21.06 -6.56 12.28
CA GLY A 614 -20.10 -7.65 12.42
C GLY A 614 -19.21 -7.54 13.68
N CYS A 615 -17.99 -8.04 13.56
CA CYS A 615 -16.98 -8.05 14.60
C CYS A 615 -16.11 -6.78 14.64
N ARG A 616 -16.46 -5.70 13.91
CA ARG A 616 -15.62 -4.49 13.74
C ARG A 616 -15.23 -3.83 15.06
N ARG A 617 -16.20 -3.50 15.92
CA ARG A 617 -15.94 -2.90 17.25
C ARG A 617 -15.19 -3.86 18.19
N ARG A 618 -15.44 -5.16 18.03
CA ARG A 618 -14.74 -6.20 18.78
C ARG A 618 -13.27 -6.26 18.39
N CYS A 619 -12.99 -6.24 17.09
CA CYS A 619 -11.66 -6.14 16.50
C CYS A 619 -10.93 -4.90 17.01
N LEU A 620 -11.56 -3.71 16.98
CA LEU A 620 -10.96 -2.49 17.52
C LEU A 620 -10.61 -2.61 19.01
N SER A 621 -11.47 -3.25 19.81
CA SER A 621 -11.21 -3.46 21.24
C SER A 621 -9.98 -4.35 21.47
N ILE A 622 -9.80 -5.40 20.66
CA ILE A 622 -8.63 -6.28 20.72
C ILE A 622 -7.37 -5.51 20.30
N LEU A 623 -7.43 -4.79 19.18
CA LEU A 623 -6.30 -3.98 18.67
C LEU A 623 -5.84 -2.94 19.69
N LYS A 624 -6.77 -2.21 20.32
CA LYS A 624 -6.43 -1.24 21.39
C LYS A 624 -5.79 -1.93 22.61
N THR A 625 -6.26 -3.13 22.98
CA THR A 625 -5.67 -3.89 24.10
C THR A 625 -4.26 -4.38 23.78
N LEU A 626 -4.04 -4.91 22.57
CA LEU A 626 -2.72 -5.31 22.11
C LEU A 626 -1.76 -4.10 22.03
N ARG A 627 -2.25 -2.94 21.57
CA ARG A 627 -1.48 -1.69 21.55
C ARG A 627 -1.02 -1.33 22.95
N ASP A 628 -1.95 -1.23 23.90
CA ASP A 628 -1.64 -0.78 25.26
C ASP A 628 -0.67 -1.73 25.99
N ARG A 629 -0.67 -3.02 25.65
CA ARG A 629 0.19 -4.04 26.30
C ARG A 629 1.56 -4.23 25.65
N HIS A 630 1.67 -4.00 24.34
CA HIS A 630 2.87 -4.40 23.58
C HIS A 630 3.47 -3.30 22.71
N LEU A 631 2.70 -2.24 22.42
CA LEU A 631 3.08 -1.18 21.47
C LEU A 631 3.05 0.21 22.11
N ASP A 632 2.99 0.30 23.44
CA ASP A 632 3.29 1.53 24.17
C ASP A 632 4.81 1.75 24.19
N LEU A 633 5.30 2.40 23.13
CA LEU A 633 6.73 2.54 22.84
C LEU A 633 7.19 4.00 23.03
N PRO A 634 8.48 4.24 23.31
CA PRO A 634 9.03 5.59 23.39
C PRO A 634 8.71 6.43 22.14
N GLY A 635 8.21 7.65 22.36
CA GLY A 635 7.73 8.54 21.29
C GLY A 635 6.28 8.30 20.84
N ASN A 636 5.58 7.34 21.46
CA ASN A 636 4.20 6.96 21.17
C ASN A 636 3.90 6.89 19.65
N PRO A 637 4.66 6.09 18.88
CA PRO A 637 4.54 6.03 17.42
C PRO A 637 3.22 5.39 16.95
N VAL A 638 2.60 4.54 17.78
CA VAL A 638 1.35 3.83 17.47
C VAL A 638 0.30 4.15 18.55
N THR A 639 -0.86 4.67 18.15
CA THR A 639 -1.93 5.08 19.06
C THR A 639 -3.19 4.25 18.80
N GLY A 640 -4.16 4.32 19.71
CA GLY A 640 -5.48 3.71 19.49
C GLY A 640 -6.21 4.29 18.28
N TYR A 641 -5.90 5.54 17.89
CA TYR A 641 -6.47 6.18 16.70
C TYR A 641 -5.91 5.58 15.41
N HIS A 642 -4.59 5.29 15.33
CA HIS A 642 -4.02 4.56 14.20
C HIS A 642 -4.73 3.21 13.97
N MET A 643 -5.05 2.48 15.05
CA MET A 643 -5.79 1.22 14.96
C MET A 643 -7.21 1.41 14.41
N LYS A 644 -7.90 2.49 14.81
CA LYS A 644 -9.25 2.83 14.33
C LYS A 644 -9.23 3.20 12.85
N THR A 645 -8.27 4.02 12.42
CA THR A 645 -8.07 4.40 11.03
C THR A 645 -7.77 3.20 10.13
N LEU A 646 -6.86 2.31 10.55
CA LEU A 646 -6.52 1.12 9.77
C LEU A 646 -7.67 0.11 9.70
N LEU A 647 -8.50 0.01 10.74
CA LEU A 647 -9.72 -0.79 10.71
C LEU A 647 -10.72 -0.26 9.66
N LEU A 648 -10.86 1.07 9.52
CA LEU A 648 -11.70 1.67 8.48
C LEU A 648 -11.19 1.34 7.07
N TYR A 649 -9.88 1.45 6.84
CA TYR A 649 -9.29 1.01 5.56
C TYR A 649 -9.41 -0.49 5.31
N GLU A 650 -9.35 -1.32 6.36
CA GLU A 650 -9.58 -2.76 6.25
C GLU A 650 -11.03 -3.07 5.83
N CYS A 651 -12.00 -2.25 6.26
CA CYS A 651 -13.40 -2.37 5.82
C CYS A 651 -13.56 -2.06 4.33
N GLU A 652 -12.79 -1.12 3.77
CA GLU A 652 -12.81 -0.88 2.32
C GLU A 652 -12.22 -2.05 1.52
N LYS A 653 -11.20 -2.72 2.07
CA LYS A 653 -10.60 -3.92 1.44
C LYS A 653 -11.51 -5.14 1.51
N HIS A 654 -12.27 -5.25 2.59
CA HIS A 654 -13.20 -6.35 2.89
C HIS A 654 -14.64 -5.82 3.01
N PRO A 655 -15.26 -5.44 1.88
CA PRO A 655 -16.49 -4.66 1.89
C PRO A 655 -17.75 -5.46 2.25
N ARG A 656 -17.71 -6.80 2.26
CA ARG A 656 -18.90 -7.63 2.50
C ARG A 656 -19.10 -7.85 3.99
N GLU A 657 -20.35 -7.81 4.46
CA GLU A 657 -20.66 -8.05 5.88
C GLU A 657 -20.19 -9.43 6.37
N SER A 658 -20.25 -10.47 5.52
CA SER A 658 -19.76 -11.81 5.87
C SER A 658 -18.25 -11.88 6.12
N GLU A 659 -17.47 -10.92 5.59
CA GLU A 659 -16.02 -10.83 5.86
C GLU A 659 -15.70 -10.24 7.23
N TRP A 660 -16.74 -9.78 7.93
CA TRP A 660 -16.72 -9.24 9.30
C TRP A 660 -17.52 -10.12 10.26
N ASP A 661 -17.86 -11.36 9.88
CA ASP A 661 -18.42 -12.33 10.82
C ASP A 661 -17.38 -12.70 11.89
N GLU A 662 -17.84 -13.22 13.03
CA GLU A 662 -16.98 -13.54 14.18
C GLU A 662 -15.87 -14.57 13.83
N SER A 663 -16.09 -15.44 12.84
CA SER A 663 -15.07 -16.37 12.34
C SER A 663 -13.90 -15.67 11.65
N CYS A 664 -14.11 -14.47 11.10
CA CYS A 664 -13.11 -13.71 10.34
C CYS A 664 -12.27 -12.78 11.21
N ILE A 665 -12.57 -12.64 12.51
CA ILE A 665 -11.92 -11.66 13.39
C ILE A 665 -10.39 -11.82 13.45
N ALA A 666 -9.89 -13.05 13.41
CA ALA A 666 -8.46 -13.34 13.41
C ALA A 666 -7.79 -12.80 12.14
N ASP A 667 -8.41 -13.04 10.98
CA ASP A 667 -7.92 -12.59 9.69
C ASP A 667 -7.91 -11.06 9.60
N ARG A 668 -8.96 -10.41 10.12
CA ARG A 668 -9.04 -8.94 10.18
C ARG A 668 -7.95 -8.33 11.05
N ILE A 669 -7.68 -8.90 12.23
CA ILE A 669 -6.60 -8.42 13.11
C ILE A 669 -5.23 -8.57 12.41
N ASN A 670 -4.99 -9.71 11.77
CA ASN A 670 -3.76 -9.96 11.03
C ASN A 670 -3.59 -8.98 9.86
N GLY A 671 -4.64 -8.77 9.05
CA GLY A 671 -4.62 -7.82 7.94
C GLY A 671 -4.32 -6.39 8.39
N ILE A 672 -4.92 -5.95 9.50
CA ILE A 672 -4.69 -4.62 10.07
C ILE A 672 -3.25 -4.47 10.58
N PHE A 673 -2.69 -5.48 11.25
CA PHE A 673 -1.29 -5.41 11.69
C PHE A 673 -0.28 -5.46 10.55
N LEU A 674 -0.53 -6.27 9.51
CA LEU A 674 0.28 -6.25 8.29
C LEU A 674 0.22 -4.87 7.60
N GLN A 675 -0.97 -4.26 7.55
CA GLN A 675 -1.12 -2.90 7.04
C GLN A 675 -0.39 -1.87 7.93
N LEU A 676 -0.43 -2.02 9.25
CA LEU A 676 0.28 -1.16 10.19
C LEU A 676 1.80 -1.23 9.98
N ILE A 677 2.35 -2.44 9.79
CA ILE A 677 3.77 -2.63 9.45
C ILE A 677 4.11 -1.88 8.16
N SER A 678 3.29 -2.06 7.12
CA SER A 678 3.48 -1.34 5.85
C SER A 678 3.46 0.18 6.04
N CYS A 679 2.49 0.72 6.77
CA CYS A 679 2.42 2.16 7.06
C CYS A 679 3.66 2.65 7.82
N LEU A 680 4.12 1.91 8.84
CA LEU A 680 5.29 2.28 9.64
C LEU A 680 6.58 2.27 8.82
N GLN A 681 6.77 1.25 7.97
CA GLN A 681 7.91 1.16 7.05
C GLN A 681 7.90 2.27 6.00
N CYS A 682 6.73 2.57 5.44
CA CYS A 682 6.55 3.68 4.49
C CYS A 682 6.54 5.06 5.16
N LYS A 683 6.56 5.12 6.50
CA LYS A 683 6.48 6.35 7.30
C LYS A 683 5.28 7.22 6.92
N ARG A 684 4.16 6.59 6.54
CA ARG A 684 2.95 7.28 6.12
C ARG A 684 1.71 6.49 6.55
N CYS A 685 0.80 7.16 7.26
CA CYS A 685 -0.49 6.63 7.65
C CYS A 685 -1.56 7.71 7.39
N PRO A 686 -2.21 7.72 6.22
CA PRO A 686 -3.19 8.75 5.91
C PRO A 686 -4.41 8.65 6.84
N HIS A 687 -4.99 9.79 7.21
CA HIS A 687 -6.27 9.84 7.90
C HIS A 687 -7.40 9.38 6.98
N TYR A 688 -8.35 8.59 7.50
CA TYR A 688 -9.39 7.92 6.71
C TYR A 688 -10.22 8.89 5.85
N PHE A 689 -10.90 9.86 6.48
CA PHE A 689 -11.70 10.86 5.76
C PHE A 689 -10.89 12.01 5.14
N LEU A 690 -9.60 12.15 5.49
CA LEU A 690 -8.76 13.30 5.11
C LEU A 690 -7.40 12.78 4.61
N PRO A 691 -7.32 12.19 3.41
CA PRO A 691 -6.12 11.47 2.95
C PRO A 691 -4.84 12.32 2.83
N ASN A 692 -5.00 13.65 2.79
CA ASN A 692 -3.89 14.61 2.78
C ASN A 692 -3.26 14.82 4.17
N LEU A 693 -3.94 14.40 5.24
CA LEU A 693 -3.43 14.43 6.60
C LEU A 693 -2.73 13.10 6.91
N ASP A 694 -1.42 13.16 7.15
CA ASP A 694 -0.63 12.01 7.59
C ASP A 694 -0.56 11.96 9.12
N LEU A 695 -1.05 10.86 9.70
CA LEU A 695 -1.11 10.64 11.14
C LEU A 695 0.27 10.38 11.76
N PHE A 696 1.28 10.01 10.96
CA PHE A 696 2.66 9.89 11.44
C PHE A 696 3.46 11.18 11.39
N LYS A 697 2.86 12.29 10.94
CA LYS A 697 3.51 13.59 10.93
C LYS A 697 3.95 13.98 12.35
N GLY A 698 5.19 14.47 12.47
CA GLY A 698 5.81 14.84 13.76
C GLY A 698 6.39 13.66 14.54
N LYS A 699 6.21 12.40 14.10
CA LYS A 699 6.86 11.23 14.72
C LYS A 699 8.28 11.06 14.19
N SER A 700 9.22 10.68 15.05
CA SER A 700 10.60 10.47 14.62
C SER A 700 10.71 9.20 13.75
N PRO A 701 11.52 9.22 12.66
CA PRO A 701 11.71 8.04 11.82
C PRO A 701 12.23 6.83 12.59
N SER A 702 13.06 7.04 13.61
CA SER A 702 13.59 5.97 14.47
C SER A 702 12.51 5.32 15.34
N ALA A 703 11.54 6.10 15.85
CA ALA A 703 10.41 5.57 16.60
C ALA A 703 9.48 4.74 15.71
N LEU A 704 9.23 5.20 14.47
CA LEU A 704 8.42 4.46 13.50
C LEU A 704 9.08 3.13 13.09
N GLU A 705 10.39 3.13 12.87
CA GLU A 705 11.17 1.93 12.54
C GLU A 705 11.18 0.93 13.71
N ASN A 706 11.37 1.41 14.95
CA ASN A 706 11.31 0.55 16.13
C ASN A 706 9.90 -0.05 16.31
N ALA A 707 8.86 0.77 16.13
CA ALA A 707 7.49 0.29 16.16
C ALA A 707 7.23 -0.78 15.10
N SER A 708 7.71 -0.58 13.87
CA SER A 708 7.58 -1.57 12.79
C SER A 708 8.14 -2.94 13.21
N LYS A 709 9.33 -2.96 13.82
CA LYS A 709 9.96 -4.19 14.32
C LYS A 709 9.15 -4.86 15.44
N GLN A 710 8.58 -4.09 16.36
CA GLN A 710 7.76 -4.64 17.45
C GLN A 710 6.42 -5.17 16.93
N VAL A 711 5.74 -4.43 16.04
CA VAL A 711 4.50 -4.90 15.40
C VAL A 711 4.77 -6.16 14.59
N TRP A 712 5.88 -6.22 13.85
CA TRP A 712 6.29 -7.43 13.13
C TRP A 712 6.52 -8.62 14.06
N ARG A 713 7.24 -8.43 15.16
CA ARG A 713 7.47 -9.48 16.16
C ARG A 713 6.15 -10.02 16.71
N LEU A 714 5.23 -9.12 17.10
CA LEU A 714 3.91 -9.48 17.64
C LEU A 714 3.07 -10.22 16.59
N THR A 715 3.01 -9.70 15.36
CA THR A 715 2.26 -10.29 14.25
C THR A 715 2.79 -11.68 13.92
N ARG A 716 4.11 -11.84 13.86
CA ARG A 716 4.76 -13.13 13.59
C ARG A 716 4.43 -14.14 14.69
N GLU A 717 4.44 -13.74 15.95
CA GLU A 717 4.04 -14.61 17.06
C GLU A 717 2.57 -15.06 16.94
N MET A 718 1.68 -14.13 16.57
CA MET A 718 0.27 -14.44 16.32
C MET A 718 0.06 -15.42 15.16
N LEU A 719 0.80 -15.24 14.06
CA LEU A 719 0.70 -16.10 12.89
C LEU A 719 1.36 -17.47 13.07
N THR A 720 2.32 -17.63 13.98
CA THR A 720 3.11 -18.87 14.09
C THR A 720 2.76 -19.70 15.31
N ASN A 721 2.08 -19.13 16.30
CA ASN A 721 1.74 -19.81 17.54
C ASN A 721 0.26 -19.63 17.90
N SER A 722 -0.53 -20.68 17.67
CA SER A 722 -1.95 -20.71 18.03
C SER A 722 -2.24 -20.43 19.53
N ARG A 723 -1.25 -20.50 20.43
CA ARG A 723 -1.38 -20.18 21.86
C ARG A 723 -0.76 -18.83 22.25
N CYS A 724 -0.37 -17.98 21.29
CA CYS A 724 0.27 -16.69 21.60
C CYS A 724 -0.52 -15.85 22.61
N PHE A 725 -1.85 -15.82 22.47
CA PHE A 725 -2.75 -15.01 23.29
C PHE A 725 -2.82 -15.41 24.76
N GLU A 726 -2.33 -16.60 25.14
CA GLU A 726 -2.20 -16.98 26.56
C GLU A 726 -1.09 -16.17 27.25
N LYS A 727 -0.09 -15.71 26.49
CA LYS A 727 1.09 -14.98 26.98
C LYS A 727 1.04 -13.48 26.70
N LEU A 728 0.15 -13.03 25.81
CA LEU A 728 -0.01 -11.62 25.44
C LEU A 728 -0.81 -10.84 26.50
#